data_AF-A0AAW1DPF9-F1
#
_entry.id   AF-A0AAW1DPF9-F1
#
_cell.length_a   1.000
_cell.length_b   1.000
_cell.length_c   1.000
_cell.angle_alpha   90.00
_cell.angle_beta   90.00
_cell.angle_gamma   90.00
#
_symmetry.space_group_name_H-M   'P 1'
#
loop_
_entity.id
_entity.type
_entity.pdbx_description
1 polymer ?
#
loop_
_entity_poly.entity_id
_entity_poly.type
_entity_poly.pdbx_seq_one_letter_code
_entity_poly.pdbx_strand_id
1 'polypeptide(L)'
;MNESMKAQLLSLNLAYKTLLKEARQLHLFTTSPSPKDYLDNNKLARTFVDNFFDTITEKYSTFQGGNTNNHSLIVNIDNGNYVIPPLCNFFSCEIHEINNKLQENKYDFILLDPPWKNKFIRRKKIKNVKKSYYMLPNNVIEELPINKYLNELGLLAVWCTNSPTHLEAIKQFFNKWNLEYVAEWFWIKVTQTGEPVCNVAGKGDKKPYERLIFGAVKTRNLHNPERGKVIISVPSAVHSHKPPLSEVLSAYLPENPKCLELFARYLLPGWTRDGGNEHFFDQLSSNTSAMMTSMVESKSSQDLFTSDNTTTSVTTKLESLQLDSQKVEPVVCKIFSQESPQDTKQSDKSFFDIISSNDLKTSDIDFKSPSLSDTLNVFDNNEGPYPSPLQGFEDVCDALYGADSDRTRESWIPSEKTRRALILAATSSQTSYTPDKDNLTMPGLTMEEEMVDGVTLLVKQLFGEAEANQRKVLTANDVSQDERGLRELIQAECYRAAVNLTGRLLTIFGQGFGRQGQPTRHSPHSIQLWFTRFCLLVKLGAVQIVESEAAVWWDLDKPDLYYQFYPELYGGKLGTMVPFQMRILLATLPSYLKQYTEAFERLYSVLAIVNKILSNLESGKSEDGSLIELSAKERDIAKQVWSSREARVQHAIINVALMSKNYILAIEIFQNLIEKNKSINQKRALQSALGRVFLQMGDIINAERCFSMAKQLKRNKPGTLNSNTADIRELVDKGLMLVSENKFEDAYECFQKASLLEPTNIMVLNNMAVCLLYTGKLKDALKLLSSTISSQPSLSLQEPVLLNICTLFELGSSHMTQKEDLLRQVAKYRGDSFNVACLKLSTKLTN
;
A
#
# COMPACT_ATOMS: atom_id res chain seq x y z
N MET A 1 -15.29 32.20 36.37
CA MET A 1 -16.55 31.74 35.73
C MET A 1 -17.48 32.94 35.67
N ASN A 2 -17.72 33.49 34.48
CA ASN A 2 -18.47 34.75 34.33
C ASN A 2 -19.91 34.65 34.84
N GLU A 3 -20.44 35.77 35.33
CA GLU A 3 -21.78 35.84 35.91
C GLU A 3 -22.87 35.55 34.88
N SER A 4 -22.73 36.08 33.66
CA SER A 4 -23.55 35.73 32.49
C SER A 4 -23.64 34.19 32.30
N MET A 5 -22.53 33.47 32.48
CA MET A 5 -22.50 32.01 32.32
C MET A 5 -23.13 31.27 33.51
N LYS A 6 -23.10 31.84 34.72
CA LYS A 6 -23.89 31.35 35.87
C LYS A 6 -25.39 31.54 35.62
N ALA A 7 -25.79 32.71 35.13
CA ALA A 7 -27.19 33.03 34.82
C ALA A 7 -27.77 32.11 33.74
N GLN A 8 -27.04 31.86 32.64
CA GLN A 8 -27.44 30.91 31.60
C GLN A 8 -27.66 29.49 32.17
N LEU A 9 -26.75 29.01 33.03
CA LEU A 9 -26.89 27.70 33.68
C LEU A 9 -28.06 27.63 34.69
N LEU A 10 -28.36 28.72 35.39
CA LEU A 10 -29.50 28.80 36.30
C LEU A 10 -30.83 28.72 35.52
N SER A 11 -30.95 29.49 34.44
CA SER A 11 -32.10 29.48 33.53
C SER A 11 -32.31 28.10 32.89
N LEU A 12 -31.22 27.47 32.40
CA LEU A 12 -31.26 26.14 31.81
C LEU A 12 -31.77 25.07 32.80
N ASN A 13 -31.31 25.13 34.06
CA ASN A 13 -31.72 24.23 35.13
C ASN A 13 -33.19 24.45 35.55
N LEU A 14 -33.69 25.68 35.48
CA LEU A 14 -35.11 25.99 35.74
C LEU A 14 -36.01 25.42 34.63
N ALA A 15 -35.70 25.72 33.36
CA ALA A 15 -36.46 25.21 32.21
C ALA A 15 -36.47 23.68 32.15
N TYR A 16 -35.32 23.04 32.40
CA TYR A 16 -35.18 21.59 32.58
C TYR A 16 -36.14 21.02 33.62
N LYS A 17 -36.20 21.61 34.83
CA LYS A 17 -37.05 21.13 35.92
C LYS A 17 -38.54 21.27 35.61
N THR A 18 -38.94 22.34 34.92
CA THR A 18 -40.32 22.54 34.46
C THR A 18 -40.72 21.47 33.45
N LEU A 19 -39.94 21.31 32.38
CA LEU A 19 -40.19 20.31 31.33
C LEU A 19 -40.18 18.87 31.88
N LEU A 20 -39.29 18.54 32.81
CA LEU A 20 -39.27 17.22 33.46
C LEU A 20 -40.51 16.98 34.33
N LYS A 21 -41.05 18.01 35.01
CA LYS A 21 -42.28 17.89 35.80
C LYS A 21 -43.45 17.54 34.88
N GLU A 22 -43.60 18.25 33.78
CA GLU A 22 -44.63 18.02 32.77
C GLU A 22 -44.49 16.63 32.12
N ALA A 23 -43.28 16.25 31.69
CA ALA A 23 -43.01 14.93 31.12
C ALA A 23 -43.29 13.77 32.09
N ARG A 24 -43.10 13.98 33.40
CA ARG A 24 -43.50 13.01 34.44
C ARG A 24 -45.02 12.96 34.66
N GLN A 25 -45.72 14.08 34.55
CA GLN A 25 -47.20 14.12 34.57
C GLN A 25 -47.81 13.44 33.32
N LEU A 26 -47.12 13.49 32.17
CA LEU A 26 -47.45 12.75 30.95
C LEU A 26 -46.93 11.29 30.94
N HIS A 27 -46.44 10.77 32.08
CA HIS A 27 -45.93 9.41 32.23
C HIS A 27 -44.79 8.99 31.27
N LEU A 28 -44.05 9.95 30.70
CA LEU A 28 -42.94 9.71 29.76
C LEU A 28 -41.64 9.21 30.45
N PHE A 29 -41.54 9.36 31.78
CA PHE A 29 -40.43 8.88 32.60
C PHE A 29 -40.94 8.05 33.79
N THR A 30 -41.49 6.86 33.49
CA THR A 30 -42.08 5.93 34.46
C THR A 30 -41.11 4.85 34.98
N THR A 31 -39.93 4.71 34.39
CA THR A 31 -38.98 3.64 34.73
C THR A 31 -38.18 3.97 36.00
N SER A 32 -38.40 3.18 37.06
CA SER A 32 -37.55 3.18 38.26
C SER A 32 -36.41 2.15 38.11
N PRO A 33 -35.13 2.56 38.08
CA PRO A 33 -34.01 1.65 37.94
C PRO A 33 -33.83 0.79 39.20
N SER A 34 -33.63 -0.50 38.98
CA SER A 34 -33.33 -1.46 40.05
C SER A 34 -31.89 -1.28 40.57
N PRO A 35 -31.56 -1.81 41.75
CA PRO A 35 -30.17 -1.86 42.23
C PRO A 35 -29.22 -2.55 41.23
N LYS A 36 -29.74 -3.48 40.40
CA LYS A 36 -28.97 -4.16 39.37
C LYS A 36 -28.61 -3.25 38.20
N ASP A 37 -29.47 -2.32 37.80
CA ASP A 37 -29.20 -1.41 36.68
C ASP A 37 -28.04 -0.46 36.98
N TYR A 38 -27.89 -0.05 38.25
CA TYR A 38 -26.73 0.69 38.74
C TYR A 38 -25.44 -0.16 38.75
N LEU A 39 -25.53 -1.44 39.15
CA LEU A 39 -24.40 -2.38 39.18
C LEU A 39 -23.91 -2.76 37.77
N ASP A 40 -24.82 -3.11 36.86
CA ASP A 40 -24.49 -3.43 35.47
C ASP A 40 -24.13 -2.18 34.66
N ASN A 41 -24.57 -0.97 35.06
CA ASN A 41 -24.22 0.31 34.43
C ASN A 41 -24.40 0.23 32.89
N ASN A 42 -25.62 -0.09 32.45
CA ASN A 42 -25.99 -0.29 31.05
C ASN A 42 -25.09 -1.28 30.27
N LYS A 43 -24.62 -2.37 30.92
CA LYS A 43 -23.73 -3.38 30.33
C LYS A 43 -24.22 -3.88 28.97
N LEU A 44 -25.50 -4.26 28.86
CA LEU A 44 -26.11 -4.74 27.61
C LEU A 44 -25.96 -3.74 26.47
N ALA A 45 -26.24 -2.45 26.73
CA ALA A 45 -26.13 -1.39 25.73
C ALA A 45 -24.66 -1.12 25.34
N ARG A 46 -23.73 -1.24 26.30
CA ARG A 46 -22.28 -1.16 26.02
C ARG A 46 -21.81 -2.33 25.16
N THR A 47 -22.14 -3.56 25.53
CA THR A 47 -21.81 -4.78 24.76
C THR A 47 -22.43 -4.76 23.36
N PHE A 48 -23.68 -4.29 23.20
CA PHE A 48 -24.28 -4.08 21.88
C PHE A 48 -23.47 -3.11 21.02
N VAL A 49 -23.07 -1.95 21.59
CA VAL A 49 -22.27 -0.94 20.88
C VAL A 49 -20.86 -1.43 20.57
N ASP A 50 -20.24 -2.17 21.49
CA ASP A 50 -18.93 -2.80 21.26
C ASP A 50 -19.02 -3.79 20.10
N ASN A 51 -19.97 -4.75 20.15
CA ASN A 51 -20.21 -5.70 19.06
C ASN A 51 -20.50 -5.00 17.73
N PHE A 52 -21.38 -3.99 17.72
CA PHE A 52 -21.77 -3.25 16.52
C PHE A 52 -20.58 -2.55 15.83
N PHE A 53 -19.67 -1.92 16.60
CA PHE A 53 -18.47 -1.32 16.03
C PHE A 53 -17.40 -2.36 15.66
N ASP A 54 -17.38 -3.52 16.32
CA ASP A 54 -16.41 -4.58 16.00
C ASP A 54 -16.82 -5.38 14.75
N THR A 55 -18.13 -5.54 14.47
CA THR A 55 -18.67 -6.18 13.25
C THR A 55 -18.72 -5.29 12.01
N ILE A 56 -18.56 -3.96 12.15
CA ILE A 56 -18.41 -3.08 10.99
C ILE A 56 -17.08 -3.35 10.28
N THR A 57 -17.18 -3.69 9.00
CA THR A 57 -16.08 -3.77 8.04
C THR A 57 -15.73 -2.37 7.53
N GLU A 58 -14.45 -2.07 7.34
CA GLU A 58 -13.98 -0.73 6.96
C GLU A 58 -14.17 -0.40 5.46
N LYS A 59 -14.95 -1.21 4.72
CA LYS A 59 -15.31 -1.01 3.33
C LYS A 59 -16.72 -0.44 3.23
N TYR A 60 -16.84 0.89 3.27
CA TYR A 60 -17.99 1.58 2.70
C TYR A 60 -17.62 2.12 1.32
N SER A 61 -18.18 1.52 0.28
CA SER A 61 -18.17 2.11 -1.07
C SER A 61 -19.01 3.38 -1.11
N THR A 62 -18.83 4.20 -2.14
CA THR A 62 -19.66 5.40 -2.36
C THR A 62 -21.07 5.00 -2.81
N PHE A 63 -21.94 4.69 -1.84
CA PHE A 63 -23.31 4.27 -2.10
C PHE A 63 -24.30 5.44 -2.14
N GLN A 64 -25.32 5.30 -2.96
CA GLN A 64 -26.45 6.24 -3.05
C GLN A 64 -27.74 5.46 -3.24
N GLY A 65 -28.84 5.96 -2.66
CA GLY A 65 -30.12 5.28 -2.71
C GLY A 65 -31.26 6.13 -2.14
N GLY A 66 -32.44 5.53 -2.12
CA GLY A 66 -33.62 6.19 -1.57
C GLY A 66 -34.82 5.25 -1.56
N ASN A 67 -35.90 5.74 -0.98
CA ASN A 67 -37.18 5.07 -0.93
C ASN A 67 -38.28 6.11 -1.20
N THR A 68 -38.88 6.05 -2.39
CA THR A 68 -39.96 6.93 -2.81
C THR A 68 -41.35 6.43 -2.40
N ASN A 69 -41.44 5.34 -1.63
CA ASN A 69 -42.70 4.79 -1.15
C ASN A 69 -43.14 5.45 0.17
N ASN A 70 -44.43 5.32 0.49
CA ASN A 70 -45.03 5.77 1.75
C ASN A 70 -44.87 4.75 2.91
N HIS A 71 -44.12 3.66 2.70
CA HIS A 71 -43.77 2.67 3.73
C HIS A 71 -42.25 2.41 3.76
N SER A 72 -41.73 1.97 4.90
CA SER A 72 -40.31 1.60 5.03
C SER A 72 -39.98 0.34 4.24
N LEU A 73 -38.83 0.34 3.55
CA LEU A 73 -38.26 -0.86 2.91
C LEU A 73 -37.26 -1.54 3.85
N ILE A 74 -37.08 -2.85 3.70
CA ILE A 74 -35.93 -3.59 4.24
C ILE A 74 -35.08 -4.03 3.06
N VAL A 75 -33.81 -3.66 3.06
CA VAL A 75 -32.85 -3.96 1.98
C VAL A 75 -31.66 -4.70 2.58
N ASN A 76 -31.23 -5.78 1.92
CA ASN A 76 -29.99 -6.47 2.30
C ASN A 76 -28.80 -5.81 1.57
N ILE A 77 -27.78 -5.41 2.33
CA ILE A 77 -26.55 -4.81 1.83
C ILE A 77 -25.40 -5.46 2.62
N ASP A 78 -24.41 -6.03 1.92
CA ASP A 78 -23.25 -6.71 2.52
C ASP A 78 -23.62 -7.71 3.64
N ASN A 79 -24.63 -8.55 3.37
CA ASN A 79 -25.27 -9.50 4.29
C ASN A 79 -26.03 -8.89 5.50
N GLY A 80 -26.04 -7.58 5.68
CA GLY A 80 -26.81 -6.87 6.71
C GLY A 80 -28.19 -6.43 6.22
N ASN A 81 -29.22 -6.53 7.08
CA ASN A 81 -30.57 -6.01 6.77
C ASN A 81 -30.73 -4.57 7.29
N TYR A 82 -30.94 -3.62 6.38
CA TYR A 82 -31.10 -2.20 6.67
C TYR A 82 -32.54 -1.73 6.42
N VAL A 83 -33.06 -0.87 7.30
CA VAL A 83 -34.37 -0.24 7.12
C VAL A 83 -34.19 1.11 6.42
N ILE A 84 -34.84 1.29 5.28
CA ILE A 84 -34.90 2.57 4.55
C ILE A 84 -36.29 3.20 4.76
N PRO A 85 -36.42 4.26 5.57
CA PRO A 85 -37.70 4.93 5.85
C PRO A 85 -38.39 5.48 4.59
N PRO A 86 -39.70 5.75 4.65
CA PRO A 86 -40.45 6.29 3.51
C PRO A 86 -40.01 7.70 3.11
N LEU A 87 -40.12 8.00 1.82
CA LEU A 87 -39.84 9.32 1.21
C LEU A 87 -38.43 9.89 1.54
N CYS A 88 -37.42 9.05 1.79
CA CYS A 88 -36.06 9.51 2.08
C CYS A 88 -35.06 9.20 0.97
N ASN A 89 -34.09 10.08 0.75
CA ASN A 89 -32.96 9.90 -0.16
C ASN A 89 -31.64 10.00 0.62
N PHE A 90 -30.61 9.26 0.22
CA PHE A 90 -29.32 9.29 0.89
C PHE A 90 -28.15 9.07 -0.08
N PHE A 91 -27.09 9.82 0.16
CA PHE A 91 -25.76 9.64 -0.39
C PHE A 91 -24.81 9.27 0.75
N SER A 92 -23.73 8.57 0.42
CA SER A 92 -22.62 8.29 1.33
C SER A 92 -21.34 8.51 0.52
N CYS A 93 -20.89 9.76 0.49
CA CYS A 93 -19.85 10.24 -0.42
C CYS A 93 -18.85 11.16 0.28
N GLU A 94 -17.81 11.58 -0.43
CA GLU A 94 -16.87 12.58 0.08
C GLU A 94 -17.54 13.97 0.10
N ILE A 95 -17.25 14.82 1.09
CA ILE A 95 -17.81 16.17 1.20
C ILE A 95 -17.38 17.04 0.02
N HIS A 96 -16.24 16.73 -0.60
CA HIS A 96 -15.83 17.31 -1.88
C HIS A 96 -16.74 16.88 -3.05
N GLU A 97 -17.36 15.69 -3.03
CA GLU A 97 -18.36 15.25 -4.01
C GLU A 97 -19.76 15.86 -3.79
N ILE A 98 -20.04 16.51 -2.65
CA ILE A 98 -21.38 17.06 -2.33
C ILE A 98 -21.94 17.95 -3.45
N ASN A 99 -21.05 18.68 -4.14
CA ASN A 99 -21.33 19.53 -5.29
C ASN A 99 -21.89 18.78 -6.50
N ASN A 100 -21.46 17.54 -6.69
CA ASN A 100 -21.86 16.65 -7.77
C ASN A 100 -23.13 15.85 -7.41
N LYS A 101 -23.31 15.50 -6.13
CA LYS A 101 -24.41 14.66 -5.65
C LYS A 101 -25.71 15.42 -5.38
N LEU A 102 -25.66 16.59 -4.74
CA LEU A 102 -26.87 17.36 -4.41
C LEU A 102 -27.45 18.14 -5.61
N GLN A 103 -26.71 18.25 -6.72
CA GLN A 103 -27.08 19.01 -7.92
C GLN A 103 -27.39 20.50 -7.57
N GLU A 104 -28.41 21.10 -8.18
CA GLU A 104 -28.92 22.44 -7.83
C GLU A 104 -30.14 22.40 -6.90
N ASN A 105 -30.35 21.29 -6.18
CA ASN A 105 -31.48 21.16 -5.27
C ASN A 105 -31.38 22.15 -4.11
N LYS A 106 -32.53 22.77 -3.80
CA LYS A 106 -32.70 23.67 -2.67
C LYS A 106 -33.54 23.03 -1.56
N TYR A 107 -33.21 23.37 -0.31
CA TYR A 107 -33.79 22.83 0.91
C TYR A 107 -34.30 23.94 1.82
N ASP A 108 -35.44 23.69 2.48
CA ASP A 108 -36.08 24.60 3.44
C ASP A 108 -35.46 24.49 4.82
N PHE A 109 -34.93 23.31 5.14
CA PHE A 109 -34.17 23.06 6.35
C PHE A 109 -32.87 22.30 6.05
N ILE A 110 -31.78 22.74 6.66
CA ILE A 110 -30.51 22.01 6.65
C ILE A 110 -30.06 21.78 8.10
N LEU A 111 -29.78 20.53 8.44
CA LEU A 111 -29.19 20.11 9.72
C LEU A 111 -27.75 19.68 9.51
N LEU A 112 -26.84 20.23 10.30
CA LEU A 112 -25.45 19.79 10.38
C LEU A 112 -25.21 19.14 11.75
N ASP A 113 -24.60 17.95 11.76
CA ASP A 113 -23.94 17.39 12.95
C ASP A 113 -22.42 17.22 12.69
N PRO A 114 -21.64 18.32 12.60
CA PRO A 114 -20.27 18.23 12.15
C PRO A 114 -19.43 17.39 13.11
N PRO A 115 -18.53 16.53 12.61
CA PRO A 115 -17.69 15.71 13.47
C PRO A 115 -16.56 16.55 14.10
N TRP A 116 -16.89 17.32 15.13
CA TRP A 116 -16.01 18.30 15.77
C TRP A 116 -14.69 17.70 16.32
N LYS A 117 -13.57 18.42 16.13
CA LYS A 117 -12.24 18.08 16.69
C LYS A 117 -12.25 17.98 18.22
N ASN A 118 -12.36 16.75 18.74
CA ASN A 118 -12.57 16.49 20.17
C ASN A 118 -11.39 15.74 20.83
N LYS A 119 -10.80 16.34 21.89
CA LYS A 119 -9.65 15.77 22.65
C LYS A 119 -9.97 14.46 23.39
N PHE A 120 -11.24 14.10 23.58
CA PHE A 120 -11.64 12.77 24.06
C PHE A 120 -11.67 11.74 22.93
N ILE A 121 -12.32 12.05 21.80
CA ILE A 121 -12.39 11.15 20.63
C ILE A 121 -10.98 10.90 20.06
N ARG A 122 -10.11 11.92 20.00
CA ARG A 122 -8.70 11.75 19.63
C ARG A 122 -7.96 10.75 20.52
N ARG A 123 -8.22 10.75 21.84
CA ARG A 123 -7.66 9.77 22.78
C ARG A 123 -8.31 8.38 22.68
N LYS A 124 -9.56 8.30 22.21
CA LYS A 124 -10.22 7.01 21.95
C LYS A 124 -9.68 6.37 20.67
N LYS A 125 -9.48 7.14 19.59
CA LYS A 125 -8.85 6.68 18.33
C LYS A 125 -7.48 6.04 18.53
N ILE A 126 -6.66 6.60 19.43
CA ILE A 126 -5.35 6.06 19.81
C ILE A 126 -5.44 4.68 20.50
N LYS A 127 -6.57 4.35 21.14
CA LYS A 127 -6.77 3.07 21.86
C LYS A 127 -7.55 2.01 21.10
N ASN A 128 -8.46 2.42 20.21
CA ASN A 128 -9.19 1.56 19.30
C ASN A 128 -9.75 2.45 18.17
N VAL A 129 -9.33 2.18 16.93
CA VAL A 129 -9.68 2.98 15.76
C VAL A 129 -11.17 2.84 15.43
N LYS A 130 -11.68 1.61 15.29
CA LYS A 130 -13.09 1.28 14.99
C LYS A 130 -14.09 2.00 15.90
N LYS A 131 -13.73 2.18 17.17
CA LYS A 131 -14.60 2.78 18.20
C LYS A 131 -14.51 4.32 18.24
N SER A 132 -14.01 4.97 17.19
CA SER A 132 -13.87 6.42 17.04
C SER A 132 -14.31 6.92 15.65
N TYR A 133 -14.82 8.15 15.57
CA TYR A 133 -15.15 8.78 14.28
C TYR A 133 -14.02 9.71 13.80
N TYR A 134 -13.88 9.85 12.47
CA TYR A 134 -13.06 10.89 11.84
C TYR A 134 -13.58 12.28 12.23
N MET A 135 -12.71 13.30 12.34
CA MET A 135 -13.07 14.63 12.85
C MET A 135 -12.58 15.76 11.93
N LEU A 136 -13.51 16.62 11.48
CA LEU A 136 -13.22 17.73 10.58
C LEU A 136 -12.64 18.95 11.32
N PRO A 137 -11.74 19.72 10.67
CA PRO A 137 -11.32 21.03 11.14
C PRO A 137 -12.42 22.09 10.90
N ASN A 138 -12.39 23.19 11.66
CA ASN A 138 -13.36 24.28 11.50
C ASN A 138 -13.38 24.86 10.07
N ASN A 139 -12.22 25.02 9.42
CA ASN A 139 -12.15 25.66 8.09
C ASN A 139 -12.81 24.83 6.97
N VAL A 140 -12.71 23.50 7.00
CA VAL A 140 -13.39 22.65 6.00
C VAL A 140 -14.91 22.68 6.22
N ILE A 141 -15.37 22.76 7.48
CA ILE A 141 -16.80 22.98 7.78
C ILE A 141 -17.21 24.38 7.25
N GLU A 142 -16.39 25.41 7.47
CA GLU A 142 -16.60 26.76 6.97
C GLU A 142 -16.60 26.87 5.43
N GLU A 143 -15.99 25.92 4.72
CA GLU A 143 -15.92 25.89 3.25
C GLU A 143 -17.13 25.18 2.60
N LEU A 144 -18.03 24.56 3.38
CA LEU A 144 -19.27 23.99 2.87
C LEU A 144 -20.13 25.06 2.17
N PRO A 145 -20.60 24.86 0.93
CA PRO A 145 -21.40 25.84 0.20
C PRO A 145 -22.89 25.78 0.61
N ILE A 146 -23.18 25.97 1.89
CA ILE A 146 -24.54 25.90 2.47
C ILE A 146 -25.49 26.91 1.82
N ASN A 147 -24.99 28.10 1.44
CA ASN A 147 -25.71 29.11 0.67
C ASN A 147 -26.15 28.61 -0.73
N LYS A 148 -25.41 27.69 -1.35
CA LYS A 148 -25.83 27.05 -2.61
C LYS A 148 -27.10 26.20 -2.39
N TYR A 149 -27.21 25.51 -1.26
CA TYR A 149 -28.29 24.53 -1.00
C TYR A 149 -29.50 25.06 -0.21
N LEU A 150 -29.37 26.17 0.52
CA LEU A 150 -30.47 26.72 1.30
C LEU A 150 -31.43 27.57 0.43
N ASN A 151 -32.75 27.43 0.66
CA ASN A 151 -33.79 28.28 0.07
C ASN A 151 -33.79 29.71 0.65
N GLU A 152 -34.42 30.67 -0.03
CA GLU A 152 -34.51 32.08 0.42
C GLU A 152 -35.29 32.29 1.73
N LEU A 153 -36.12 31.31 2.11
CA LEU A 153 -36.85 31.23 3.39
C LEU A 153 -36.19 30.23 4.37
N GLY A 154 -35.06 29.65 3.99
CA GLY A 154 -34.49 28.48 4.65
C GLY A 154 -33.91 28.74 6.03
N LEU A 155 -33.88 27.67 6.82
CA LEU A 155 -33.33 27.64 8.17
C LEU A 155 -32.20 26.60 8.25
N LEU A 156 -31.07 27.00 8.83
CA LEU A 156 -29.94 26.14 9.14
C LEU A 156 -29.91 25.87 10.64
N ALA A 157 -29.66 24.62 11.04
CA ALA A 157 -29.32 24.27 12.42
C ALA A 157 -28.01 23.48 12.48
N VAL A 158 -27.16 23.82 13.46
CA VAL A 158 -25.86 23.18 13.67
C VAL A 158 -25.78 22.63 15.09
N TRP A 159 -25.62 21.31 15.22
CA TRP A 159 -25.28 20.69 16.51
C TRP A 159 -23.86 21.07 16.92
N CYS A 160 -23.69 21.59 18.14
CA CYS A 160 -22.40 22.02 18.67
C CYS A 160 -22.13 21.49 20.08
N THR A 161 -20.88 21.07 20.27
CA THR A 161 -20.34 20.78 21.61
C THR A 161 -20.19 22.07 22.43
N ASN A 162 -20.04 21.97 23.76
CA ASN A 162 -19.74 23.11 24.63
C ASN A 162 -18.29 23.63 24.52
N SER A 163 -17.60 23.41 23.40
CA SER A 163 -16.25 23.93 23.15
C SER A 163 -16.33 25.40 22.71
N PRO A 164 -15.75 26.36 23.44
CA PRO A 164 -15.79 27.78 23.04
C PRO A 164 -15.31 28.01 21.60
N THR A 165 -14.23 27.33 21.20
CA THR A 165 -13.63 27.42 19.86
C THR A 165 -14.54 26.93 18.72
N HIS A 166 -15.55 26.10 18.99
CA HIS A 166 -16.55 25.72 17.99
C HIS A 166 -17.76 26.67 18.03
N LEU A 167 -18.15 27.14 19.21
CA LEU A 167 -19.22 28.15 19.40
C LEU A 167 -18.86 29.53 18.82
N GLU A 168 -17.58 29.88 18.80
CA GLU A 168 -17.05 31.07 18.14
C GLU A 168 -17.00 30.89 16.62
N ALA A 169 -16.52 29.74 16.15
CA ALA A 169 -16.41 29.43 14.73
C ALA A 169 -17.76 29.39 14.00
N ILE A 170 -18.83 28.86 14.62
CA ILE A 170 -20.17 28.85 14.01
C ILE A 170 -20.66 30.26 13.66
N LYS A 171 -20.25 31.30 14.41
CA LYS A 171 -20.58 32.71 14.08
C LYS A 171 -19.87 33.18 12.81
N GLN A 172 -18.63 32.73 12.59
CA GLN A 172 -17.86 32.99 11.37
C GLN A 172 -18.48 32.25 10.18
N PHE A 173 -18.87 30.98 10.38
CA PHE A 173 -19.54 30.16 9.35
C PHE A 173 -20.85 30.83 8.89
N PHE A 174 -21.69 31.28 9.83
CA PHE A 174 -22.95 31.95 9.51
C PHE A 174 -22.73 33.22 8.66
N ASN A 175 -21.73 34.05 9.01
CA ASN A 175 -21.38 35.21 8.20
C ASN A 175 -20.99 34.81 6.75
N LYS A 176 -20.14 33.79 6.59
CA LYS A 176 -19.68 33.30 5.27
C LYS A 176 -20.80 32.63 4.45
N TRP A 177 -21.75 31.99 5.12
CA TRP A 177 -22.96 31.41 4.50
C TRP A 177 -24.08 32.45 4.25
N ASN A 178 -23.86 33.73 4.58
CA ASN A 178 -24.84 34.82 4.51
C ASN A 178 -26.13 34.57 5.34
N LEU A 179 -25.95 34.04 6.54
CA LEU A 179 -27.02 33.73 7.51
C LEU A 179 -26.88 34.58 8.77
N GLU A 180 -28.01 34.96 9.37
CA GLU A 180 -28.04 35.64 10.65
C GLU A 180 -28.31 34.65 11.80
N TYR A 181 -27.56 34.78 12.89
CA TYR A 181 -27.79 34.00 14.12
C TYR A 181 -29.16 34.37 14.73
N VAL A 182 -30.11 33.44 14.70
CA VAL A 182 -31.43 33.65 15.29
C VAL A 182 -31.51 33.14 16.72
N ALA A 183 -31.04 31.92 17.01
CA ALA A 183 -31.22 31.31 18.33
C ALA A 183 -30.24 30.17 18.68
N GLU A 184 -30.27 29.78 19.96
CA GLU A 184 -29.61 28.61 20.54
C GLU A 184 -30.63 27.82 21.36
N TRP A 185 -30.72 26.51 21.12
CA TRP A 185 -31.47 25.53 21.92
C TRP A 185 -30.51 24.58 22.65
N PHE A 186 -31.00 23.91 23.70
CA PHE A 186 -30.22 22.99 24.51
C PHE A 186 -30.85 21.59 24.55
N TRP A 187 -30.11 20.58 24.11
CA TRP A 187 -30.48 19.18 24.33
C TRP A 187 -29.82 18.66 25.60
N ILE A 188 -30.60 18.37 26.63
CA ILE A 188 -30.13 17.80 27.89
C ILE A 188 -30.33 16.27 27.86
N LYS A 189 -29.25 15.56 28.15
CA LYS A 189 -29.20 14.10 28.20
C LYS A 189 -29.58 13.62 29.59
N VAL A 190 -30.62 12.80 29.64
CA VAL A 190 -31.18 12.28 30.89
C VAL A 190 -31.13 10.75 30.97
N THR A 191 -31.25 10.22 32.18
CA THR A 191 -31.51 8.80 32.47
C THR A 191 -32.96 8.42 32.13
N GLN A 192 -33.32 7.14 32.26
CA GLN A 192 -34.71 6.68 32.19
C GLN A 192 -35.59 7.20 33.34
N THR A 193 -35.00 7.70 34.45
CA THR A 193 -35.72 8.47 35.50
C THR A 193 -35.94 9.94 35.12
N GLY A 194 -35.33 10.42 34.02
CA GLY A 194 -35.34 11.82 33.60
C GLY A 194 -34.28 12.70 34.31
N GLU A 195 -33.34 12.12 35.05
CA GLU A 195 -32.27 12.84 35.77
C GLU A 195 -31.03 13.07 34.88
N PRO A 196 -30.23 14.14 35.07
CA PRO A 196 -29.17 14.48 34.12
C PRO A 196 -27.98 13.51 34.24
N VAL A 197 -27.45 13.02 33.11
CA VAL A 197 -26.39 11.99 33.08
C VAL A 197 -25.06 12.42 33.73
N CYS A 198 -24.88 13.71 34.02
CA CYS A 198 -23.88 14.21 34.97
C CYS A 198 -24.34 15.55 35.58
N ASN A 199 -23.71 15.98 36.68
CA ASN A 199 -24.12 17.20 37.38
C ASN A 199 -23.92 18.46 36.51
N VAL A 200 -25.04 19.12 36.17
CA VAL A 200 -25.13 20.37 35.40
C VAL A 200 -24.18 21.46 35.93
N ALA A 201 -24.07 21.59 37.25
CA ALA A 201 -23.28 22.61 37.94
C ALA A 201 -21.89 22.13 38.38
N GLY A 202 -21.48 20.90 38.04
CA GLY A 202 -20.23 20.31 38.49
C GLY A 202 -18.97 21.04 38.00
N LYS A 203 -17.91 21.04 38.83
CA LYS A 203 -16.57 21.60 38.52
C LYS A 203 -15.81 20.88 37.37
N GLY A 204 -16.39 19.85 36.76
CA GLY A 204 -15.76 19.08 35.67
C GLY A 204 -16.12 19.57 34.26
N ASP A 205 -15.25 19.24 33.30
CA ASP A 205 -15.35 19.62 31.88
C ASP A 205 -16.59 19.07 31.16
N LYS A 206 -17.14 17.94 31.63
CA LYS A 206 -18.32 17.31 31.01
C LYS A 206 -19.60 17.97 31.50
N LYS A 207 -20.41 18.50 30.56
CA LYS A 207 -21.78 18.97 30.81
C LYS A 207 -22.79 17.95 30.26
N PRO A 208 -23.97 17.81 30.89
CA PRO A 208 -24.99 16.83 30.48
C PRO A 208 -25.83 17.29 29.29
N TYR A 209 -25.38 18.28 28.53
CA TYR A 209 -26.14 18.89 27.44
C TYR A 209 -25.26 19.25 26.25
N GLU A 210 -25.86 19.33 25.06
CA GLU A 210 -25.27 19.88 23.84
C GLU A 210 -26.15 21.02 23.29
N ARG A 211 -25.60 21.83 22.39
CA ARG A 211 -26.25 23.03 21.84
C ARG A 211 -26.70 22.77 20.41
N LEU A 212 -27.85 23.32 20.02
CA LEU A 212 -28.32 23.37 18.64
C LEU A 212 -28.46 24.85 18.26
N ILE A 213 -27.66 25.31 17.31
CA ILE A 213 -27.51 26.73 16.99
C ILE A 213 -28.10 27.01 15.62
N PHE A 214 -28.97 28.02 15.54
CA PHE A 214 -29.78 28.32 14.37
C PHE A 214 -29.32 29.58 13.63
N GLY A 215 -29.15 29.44 12.31
CA GLY A 215 -28.90 30.53 11.37
C GLY A 215 -30.03 30.60 10.34
N ALA A 216 -30.47 31.79 9.98
CA ALA A 216 -31.55 32.00 9.01
C ALA A 216 -31.13 32.94 7.88
N VAL A 217 -31.73 32.77 6.69
CA VAL A 217 -31.60 33.74 5.60
C VAL A 217 -32.35 35.03 5.97
N LYS A 218 -31.76 36.19 5.68
CA LYS A 218 -32.29 37.52 6.06
C LYS A 218 -33.70 37.82 5.52
N THR A 219 -34.06 37.21 4.40
CA THR A 219 -35.35 37.35 3.69
C THR A 219 -36.44 36.42 4.23
N ARG A 220 -36.16 35.60 5.24
CA ARG A 220 -37.08 34.58 5.76
C ARG A 220 -38.31 35.20 6.44
N ASN A 221 -39.44 35.17 5.74
CA ASN A 221 -40.76 35.54 6.25
C ASN A 221 -41.48 34.36 6.94
N LEU A 222 -40.78 33.64 7.83
CA LEU A 222 -41.32 32.54 8.64
C LEU A 222 -40.84 32.69 10.09
N HIS A 223 -41.64 32.23 11.04
CA HIS A 223 -41.31 32.32 12.46
C HIS A 223 -39.95 31.65 12.76
N ASN A 224 -39.11 32.31 13.55
CA ASN A 224 -37.75 31.82 13.86
C ASN A 224 -37.71 31.08 15.21
N PRO A 225 -36.85 30.06 15.36
CA PRO A 225 -36.65 29.34 16.62
C PRO A 225 -36.49 30.26 17.84
N GLU A 226 -37.23 29.97 18.90
CA GLU A 226 -37.18 30.75 20.15
C GLU A 226 -35.83 30.58 20.89
N ARG A 227 -35.37 31.60 21.62
CA ARG A 227 -34.07 31.55 22.31
C ARG A 227 -34.15 30.77 23.63
N GLY A 228 -33.26 29.79 23.80
CA GLY A 228 -33.10 29.06 25.05
C GLY A 228 -34.04 27.86 25.23
N LYS A 229 -34.77 27.43 24.19
CA LYS A 229 -35.63 26.23 24.24
C LYS A 229 -34.82 25.01 24.73
N VAL A 230 -35.44 24.18 25.55
CA VAL A 230 -34.85 22.94 26.09
C VAL A 230 -35.54 21.73 25.48
N ILE A 231 -34.74 20.76 25.05
CA ILE A 231 -35.17 19.41 24.67
C ILE A 231 -34.54 18.44 25.67
N ILE A 232 -35.28 17.46 26.17
CA ILE A 232 -34.76 16.38 27.01
C ILE A 232 -34.97 15.02 26.33
N SER A 233 -33.97 14.15 26.37
CA SER A 233 -34.15 12.75 25.99
C SER A 233 -33.11 11.83 26.63
N VAL A 234 -33.41 10.54 26.68
CA VAL A 234 -32.42 9.50 26.98
C VAL A 234 -31.46 9.42 25.78
N PRO A 235 -30.13 9.57 25.96
CA PRO A 235 -29.19 9.48 24.86
C PRO A 235 -29.06 8.03 24.38
N SER A 236 -28.91 7.84 23.07
CA SER A 236 -28.58 6.53 22.50
C SER A 236 -27.24 6.02 23.01
N ALA A 237 -27.09 4.70 23.07
CA ALA A 237 -25.81 4.06 23.35
C ALA A 237 -24.78 4.32 22.22
N VAL A 238 -25.26 4.44 20.98
CA VAL A 238 -24.43 4.78 19.81
C VAL A 238 -23.88 6.20 19.97
N HIS A 239 -22.56 6.34 19.84
CA HIS A 239 -21.89 7.63 20.05
C HIS A 239 -22.34 8.71 19.07
N SER A 240 -22.43 9.95 19.57
CA SER A 240 -22.88 11.15 18.85
C SER A 240 -24.31 11.14 18.28
N HIS A 241 -25.04 10.02 18.30
CA HIS A 241 -26.41 9.90 17.80
C HIS A 241 -27.35 10.91 18.51
N LYS A 242 -27.90 11.85 17.73
CA LYS A 242 -28.78 12.95 18.19
C LYS A 242 -30.26 12.57 18.09
N PRO A 243 -31.15 13.12 18.95
CA PRO A 243 -32.58 12.90 18.83
C PRO A 243 -33.13 13.47 17.51
N PRO A 244 -34.18 12.87 16.93
CA PRO A 244 -34.83 13.42 15.75
C PRO A 244 -35.50 14.75 16.08
N LEU A 245 -35.45 15.70 15.14
CA LEU A 245 -35.92 17.07 15.36
C LEU A 245 -37.20 17.43 14.57
N SER A 246 -37.66 16.57 13.65
CA SER A 246 -38.74 16.89 12.70
C SER A 246 -40.01 17.44 13.36
N GLU A 247 -40.46 16.80 14.45
CA GLU A 247 -41.68 17.18 15.18
C GLU A 247 -41.51 18.55 15.88
N VAL A 248 -40.42 18.73 16.64
CA VAL A 248 -40.15 19.98 17.38
C VAL A 248 -39.77 21.17 16.48
N LEU A 249 -39.43 20.91 15.22
CA LEU A 249 -39.16 21.93 14.19
C LEU A 249 -40.36 22.22 13.29
N SER A 250 -41.41 21.38 13.29
CA SER A 250 -42.57 21.52 12.39
C SER A 250 -43.19 22.92 12.40
N ALA A 251 -43.41 23.50 13.59
CA ALA A 251 -43.93 24.86 13.78
C ALA A 251 -43.03 26.00 13.26
N TYR A 252 -41.84 25.69 12.74
CA TYR A 252 -40.86 26.63 12.19
C TYR A 252 -40.56 26.36 10.71
N LEU A 253 -41.21 25.40 10.07
CA LEU A 253 -40.94 24.99 8.68
C LEU A 253 -42.23 25.12 7.83
N PRO A 254 -42.10 25.26 6.49
CA PRO A 254 -43.26 25.19 5.60
C PRO A 254 -43.92 23.81 5.64
N GLU A 255 -45.15 23.72 5.16
CA GLU A 255 -45.86 22.44 5.02
C GLU A 255 -45.12 21.53 4.02
N ASN A 256 -44.87 20.28 4.39
CA ASN A 256 -44.04 19.31 3.65
C ASN A 256 -42.63 19.84 3.27
N PRO A 257 -41.78 20.18 4.26
CA PRO A 257 -40.51 20.86 4.02
C PRO A 257 -39.44 19.94 3.43
N LYS A 258 -38.63 20.45 2.49
CA LYS A 258 -37.43 19.75 2.00
C LYS A 258 -36.30 19.86 3.03
N CYS A 259 -36.06 18.78 3.76
CA CYS A 259 -35.00 18.68 4.76
C CYS A 259 -33.74 17.97 4.23
N LEU A 260 -32.58 18.51 4.56
CA LEU A 260 -31.25 17.92 4.34
C LEU A 260 -30.55 17.70 5.69
N GLU A 261 -29.93 16.53 5.91
CA GLU A 261 -28.94 16.36 7.00
C GLU A 261 -27.55 16.00 6.45
N LEU A 262 -26.53 16.72 6.90
CA LEU A 262 -25.12 16.47 6.60
C LEU A 262 -24.42 15.82 7.80
N PHE A 263 -23.55 14.83 7.52
CA PHE A 263 -22.84 13.99 8.49
C PHE A 263 -23.75 13.08 9.33
N ALA A 264 -24.94 12.76 8.77
CA ALA A 264 -26.00 11.99 9.41
C ALA A 264 -25.54 10.59 9.88
N ARG A 265 -26.26 10.03 10.87
CA ARG A 265 -25.92 8.74 11.51
C ARG A 265 -27.03 7.68 11.44
N TYR A 266 -28.17 8.02 10.87
CA TYR A 266 -29.35 7.16 10.68
C TYR A 266 -30.26 7.79 9.61
N LEU A 267 -31.29 7.06 9.17
CA LEU A 267 -32.27 7.57 8.21
C LEU A 267 -33.59 8.02 8.92
N LEU A 268 -34.34 8.92 8.28
CA LEU A 268 -35.61 9.48 8.75
C LEU A 268 -36.58 9.65 7.57
N PRO A 269 -37.89 9.51 7.79
CA PRO A 269 -38.90 9.76 6.75
C PRO A 269 -38.83 11.19 6.19
N GLY A 270 -38.88 11.34 4.86
CA GLY A 270 -39.00 12.66 4.20
C GLY A 270 -37.70 13.46 4.03
N TRP A 271 -36.53 12.95 4.42
CA TRP A 271 -35.26 13.70 4.40
C TRP A 271 -34.34 13.25 3.25
N THR A 272 -33.63 14.20 2.66
CA THR A 272 -32.42 13.91 1.87
C THR A 272 -31.20 13.95 2.79
N ARG A 273 -30.14 13.18 2.50
CA ARG A 273 -28.95 13.09 3.35
C ARG A 273 -27.65 12.91 2.60
N ASP A 274 -26.57 13.40 3.20
CA ASP A 274 -25.22 12.97 2.89
C ASP A 274 -24.50 12.44 4.15
N GLY A 275 -24.14 11.16 4.10
CA GLY A 275 -23.30 10.46 5.05
C GLY A 275 -21.83 10.63 4.70
N GLY A 276 -21.29 11.83 4.94
CA GLY A 276 -19.91 12.19 4.58
C GLY A 276 -18.85 11.18 5.02
N ASN A 277 -18.36 10.40 4.05
CA ASN A 277 -17.20 9.52 4.13
C ASN A 277 -16.02 10.29 3.53
N GLU A 278 -15.06 10.77 4.33
CA GLU A 278 -13.87 11.43 3.77
C GLU A 278 -12.52 10.89 4.23
N HIS A 279 -11.69 10.59 3.23
CA HIS A 279 -10.29 10.27 3.35
C HIS A 279 -9.41 11.53 3.40
N PHE A 280 -9.19 12.10 4.59
CA PHE A 280 -8.10 13.07 4.76
C PHE A 280 -6.77 12.38 5.10
N PHE A 281 -6.05 11.89 4.07
CA PHE A 281 -4.67 11.39 4.23
C PHE A 281 -3.81 11.47 2.95
N ASP A 282 -3.91 12.55 2.16
CA ASP A 282 -2.94 12.85 1.07
C ASP A 282 -1.97 14.03 1.37
N GLN A 283 -1.90 14.49 2.62
CA GLN A 283 -0.82 15.37 3.12
C GLN A 283 -0.18 14.93 4.46
N LEU A 284 -0.51 13.73 4.96
CA LEU A 284 0.14 13.12 6.14
C LEU A 284 0.34 11.60 6.00
N SER A 285 0.12 11.02 4.81
CA SER A 285 0.25 9.58 4.53
C SER A 285 1.66 9.04 4.75
N SER A 286 2.68 9.91 4.75
CA SER A 286 4.07 9.58 5.10
C SER A 286 4.32 9.40 6.61
N ASN A 287 3.30 9.51 7.47
CA ASN A 287 3.47 9.55 8.94
C ASN A 287 2.56 8.56 9.71
N THR A 288 2.11 7.49 9.07
CA THR A 288 2.04 6.19 9.76
C THR A 288 3.48 5.77 10.09
N SER A 289 3.99 6.24 11.24
CA SER A 289 5.35 6.07 11.82
C SER A 289 6.37 5.50 10.83
N ALA A 290 7.34 6.28 10.35
CA ALA A 290 8.21 5.94 9.21
C ALA A 290 8.71 4.48 9.18
N MET A 291 8.97 3.89 10.35
CA MET A 291 9.04 2.44 10.57
C MET A 291 7.99 1.60 9.82
N MET A 292 6.69 1.72 10.12
CA MET A 292 5.58 0.98 9.49
C MET A 292 5.55 1.13 7.98
N THR A 293 5.77 2.34 7.47
CA THR A 293 5.84 2.56 6.01
C THR A 293 7.05 1.80 5.45
N SER A 294 8.21 1.88 6.11
CA SER A 294 9.38 1.06 5.80
C SER A 294 9.26 -0.44 6.11
N MET A 295 8.20 -0.93 6.79
CA MET A 295 7.91 -2.37 6.94
C MET A 295 7.18 -2.95 5.73
N VAL A 296 6.59 -2.08 4.89
CA VAL A 296 5.94 -2.43 3.61
C VAL A 296 6.87 -2.11 2.44
N GLU A 297 7.65 -1.04 2.56
CA GLU A 297 8.68 -0.63 1.59
C GLU A 297 10.04 -1.33 1.81
N SER A 298 10.21 -2.13 2.88
CA SER A 298 11.35 -3.04 3.03
C SER A 298 11.28 -4.18 2.01
N LYS A 299 11.72 -3.88 0.78
CA LYS A 299 12.01 -4.81 -0.32
C LYS A 299 10.83 -5.69 -0.78
N SER A 300 9.75 -5.05 -1.22
CA SER A 300 8.81 -5.63 -2.20
C SER A 300 9.20 -5.33 -3.66
N SER A 301 10.25 -4.53 -3.90
CA SER A 301 10.73 -4.10 -5.22
C SER A 301 12.24 -4.31 -5.35
N GLN A 302 12.66 -5.54 -5.70
CA GLN A 302 14.03 -6.10 -5.51
C GLN A 302 14.37 -6.22 -4.00
N ASP A 303 14.93 -7.33 -3.53
CA ASP A 303 15.86 -8.25 -4.20
C ASP A 303 15.21 -9.44 -4.92
N LEU A 304 15.68 -9.68 -6.15
CA LEU A 304 16.20 -11.00 -6.52
C LEU A 304 17.71 -10.94 -6.27
N PHE A 305 18.26 -11.97 -5.63
CA PHE A 305 19.70 -12.16 -5.31
C PHE A 305 20.35 -11.20 -4.27
N THR A 306 20.92 -11.80 -3.21
CA THR A 306 22.33 -11.67 -2.71
C THR A 306 22.47 -11.67 -1.17
N SER A 307 23.45 -12.42 -0.66
CA SER A 307 24.25 -12.10 0.55
C SER A 307 25.38 -13.13 0.74
N ASP A 308 26.64 -12.68 0.73
CA ASP A 308 27.86 -13.52 0.72
C ASP A 308 28.44 -13.84 2.12
N ASN A 309 29.62 -14.50 2.17
CA ASN A 309 30.79 -14.29 3.08
C ASN A 309 31.62 -15.60 3.23
N THR A 310 32.97 -15.65 3.31
CA THR A 310 34.07 -14.65 3.22
C THR A 310 35.41 -15.37 2.89
N THR A 311 36.47 -14.62 2.52
CA THR A 311 37.73 -15.16 1.92
C THR A 311 39.02 -14.83 2.70
N THR A 312 40.15 -15.42 2.28
CA THR A 312 41.55 -14.88 2.32
C THR A 312 42.38 -15.63 1.24
N SER A 313 43.13 -15.07 0.27
CA SER A 313 43.85 -13.78 0.09
C SER A 313 45.18 -13.71 0.89
N VAL A 314 46.29 -13.07 0.45
CA VAL A 314 46.71 -12.31 -0.77
C VAL A 314 48.26 -12.07 -0.64
N THR A 315 49.20 -11.89 -1.57
CA THR A 315 49.56 -12.18 -3.01
C THR A 315 51.09 -11.93 -3.17
N THR A 316 51.76 -12.13 -4.32
CA THR A 316 52.85 -11.20 -4.79
C THR A 316 53.36 -11.38 -6.24
N LYS A 317 53.83 -10.25 -6.81
CA LYS A 317 54.72 -10.04 -7.99
C LYS A 317 54.23 -10.32 -9.44
N LEU A 318 53.86 -9.21 -10.09
CA LEU A 318 54.52 -8.56 -11.24
C LEU A 318 54.86 -9.32 -12.54
N GLU A 319 54.62 -8.58 -13.65
CA GLU A 319 55.22 -8.62 -15.00
C GLU A 319 54.60 -9.45 -16.14
N SER A 320 54.64 -8.83 -17.33
CA SER A 320 54.45 -9.34 -18.70
C SER A 320 53.08 -9.85 -19.19
N LEU A 321 52.48 -9.03 -20.07
CA LEU A 321 52.01 -9.35 -21.43
C LEU A 321 50.94 -10.43 -21.74
N GLN A 322 50.06 -10.01 -22.67
CA GLN A 322 49.27 -10.78 -23.65
C GLN A 322 47.93 -11.42 -23.23
N LEU A 323 46.99 -11.32 -24.18
CA LEU A 323 45.67 -11.95 -24.22
C LEU A 323 45.83 -13.48 -24.33
N ASP A 324 44.90 -14.36 -23.95
CA ASP A 324 43.43 -14.27 -24.00
C ASP A 324 42.73 -14.98 -22.83
N SER A 325 41.46 -14.63 -22.56
CA SER A 325 40.45 -15.55 -22.00
C SER A 325 39.04 -14.97 -22.16
N GLN A 326 38.05 -15.82 -22.46
CA GLN A 326 36.71 -15.39 -22.89
C GLN A 326 35.78 -15.05 -21.71
N LYS A 327 34.89 -14.07 -21.91
CA LYS A 327 33.78 -13.73 -20.99
C LYS A 327 32.45 -14.27 -21.51
N VAL A 328 31.68 -14.95 -20.66
CA VAL A 328 30.26 -15.31 -20.85
C VAL A 328 29.57 -15.13 -19.49
N GLU A 329 28.95 -13.98 -19.22
CA GLU A 329 27.53 -13.59 -19.46
C GLU A 329 26.63 -13.83 -18.23
N PRO A 330 25.79 -12.86 -17.79
CA PRO A 330 25.01 -12.95 -16.53
C PRO A 330 23.59 -13.52 -16.72
N VAL A 331 22.98 -14.08 -15.67
CA VAL A 331 21.66 -14.75 -15.76
C VAL A 331 20.46 -13.77 -15.68
N VAL A 332 20.44 -12.78 -16.58
CA VAL A 332 19.23 -12.48 -17.35
C VAL A 332 19.18 -13.38 -18.62
N CYS A 333 20.32 -14.01 -18.95
CA CYS A 333 20.65 -14.48 -20.29
C CYS A 333 20.82 -16.01 -20.33
N LYS A 334 19.72 -16.75 -20.15
CA LYS A 334 19.61 -18.19 -20.51
C LYS A 334 18.55 -18.41 -21.59
N ILE A 335 18.51 -17.55 -22.60
CA ILE A 335 17.58 -17.61 -23.74
C ILE A 335 18.31 -17.43 -25.10
N PHE A 336 19.52 -16.88 -25.12
CA PHE A 336 20.23 -16.50 -26.36
C PHE A 336 21.38 -17.44 -26.77
N SER A 337 21.47 -18.63 -26.17
CA SER A 337 22.55 -19.60 -26.41
C SER A 337 22.05 -20.86 -27.17
N GLN A 338 21.90 -20.75 -28.50
CA GLN A 338 21.85 -21.91 -29.40
C GLN A 338 22.56 -21.62 -30.73
N GLU A 339 23.87 -21.87 -30.78
CA GLU A 339 24.57 -22.33 -31.99
C GLU A 339 25.59 -23.42 -31.59
N SER A 340 25.96 -24.28 -32.55
CA SER A 340 26.92 -25.40 -32.41
C SER A 340 27.32 -25.86 -33.82
N PRO A 341 28.38 -26.69 -34.04
CA PRO A 341 29.23 -27.36 -33.04
C PRO A 341 30.76 -27.28 -33.31
N GLN A 342 31.59 -27.59 -32.31
CA GLN A 342 32.70 -28.59 -32.34
C GLN A 342 33.72 -28.44 -31.19
N ASP A 343 34.48 -29.52 -30.96
CA ASP A 343 35.41 -29.80 -29.87
C ASP A 343 36.34 -28.67 -29.39
N THR A 344 36.43 -28.48 -28.07
CA THR A 344 37.49 -29.13 -27.27
C THR A 344 37.25 -29.05 -25.76
N LYS A 345 37.95 -29.91 -24.99
CA LYS A 345 37.77 -30.05 -23.54
C LYS A 345 38.58 -29.01 -22.75
N GLN A 346 37.89 -28.17 -21.99
CA GLN A 346 38.39 -27.63 -20.72
C GLN A 346 37.28 -27.73 -19.66
N SER A 347 37.69 -27.77 -18.38
CA SER A 347 36.78 -28.05 -17.27
C SER A 347 36.14 -26.78 -16.73
N ASP A 348 34.86 -26.58 -17.01
CA ASP A 348 34.09 -25.46 -16.47
C ASP A 348 34.14 -25.42 -14.93
N LYS A 349 34.55 -24.27 -14.40
CA LYS A 349 34.34 -23.90 -13.00
C LYS A 349 33.26 -22.82 -12.95
N SER A 350 32.42 -22.84 -11.92
CA SER A 350 31.20 -22.04 -11.93
C SER A 350 31.50 -20.56 -11.70
N PHE A 351 30.64 -19.69 -12.22
CA PHE A 351 30.73 -18.24 -11.98
C PHE A 351 30.67 -17.89 -10.47
N PHE A 352 29.95 -18.70 -9.68
CA PHE A 352 29.86 -18.55 -8.22
C PHE A 352 31.20 -18.79 -7.49
N ASP A 353 32.10 -19.61 -8.05
CA ASP A 353 33.43 -19.81 -7.49
C ASP A 353 34.30 -18.54 -7.58
N ILE A 354 34.02 -17.64 -8.53
CA ILE A 354 34.82 -16.42 -8.78
C ILE A 354 34.28 -15.21 -8.00
N ILE A 355 32.96 -15.10 -7.79
CA ILE A 355 32.34 -14.09 -6.91
C ILE A 355 32.91 -14.20 -5.48
N SER A 356 33.30 -15.41 -5.06
CA SER A 356 33.69 -15.76 -3.69
C SER A 356 35.02 -15.16 -3.17
N SER A 357 35.65 -14.20 -3.88
CA SER A 357 37.02 -13.76 -3.57
C SER A 357 37.28 -12.24 -3.52
N ASN A 358 37.09 -11.65 -2.34
CA ASN A 358 38.23 -11.24 -1.49
C ASN A 358 37.76 -10.64 -0.15
N ASP A 359 38.37 -11.11 0.93
CA ASP A 359 38.41 -10.46 2.24
C ASP A 359 39.83 -10.63 2.81
N LEU A 360 40.27 -9.79 3.73
CA LEU A 360 41.66 -9.77 4.25
C LEU A 360 41.63 -9.85 5.78
N LYS A 361 42.20 -10.92 6.35
CA LYS A 361 42.23 -11.16 7.79
C LYS A 361 43.55 -11.75 8.30
N THR A 362 43.90 -11.33 9.51
CA THR A 362 44.92 -11.86 10.43
C THR A 362 44.19 -12.28 11.72
N SER A 363 44.61 -13.27 12.52
CA SER A 363 45.77 -14.18 12.50
C SER A 363 45.57 -15.29 13.55
N ASP A 364 46.17 -16.47 13.33
CA ASP A 364 46.60 -17.48 14.34
C ASP A 364 45.50 -18.23 15.18
N ILE A 365 45.62 -19.50 15.61
CA ILE A 365 46.74 -20.48 15.56
C ILE A 365 46.26 -21.98 15.62
N ASP A 366 47.10 -22.91 15.13
CA ASP A 366 47.23 -24.37 15.39
C ASP A 366 46.15 -25.48 15.10
N PHE A 367 46.45 -26.23 14.01
CA PHE A 367 46.72 -27.69 13.91
C PHE A 367 45.68 -28.84 13.82
N LYS A 368 45.93 -29.67 12.79
CA LYS A 368 45.77 -31.15 12.59
C LYS A 368 44.45 -31.73 12.03
N SER A 369 44.61 -32.42 10.90
CA SER A 369 43.68 -33.30 10.17
C SER A 369 44.14 -34.78 10.26
N PRO A 370 43.32 -35.81 9.92
CA PRO A 370 43.27 -36.27 8.52
C PRO A 370 41.99 -37.02 8.02
N SER A 371 42.00 -37.33 6.72
CA SER A 371 41.33 -38.44 6.00
C SER A 371 39.81 -38.44 5.72
N LEU A 372 39.46 -39.01 4.55
CA LEU A 372 38.11 -39.18 4.00
C LEU A 372 37.61 -40.63 4.21
N SER A 373 36.30 -40.82 4.36
CA SER A 373 35.56 -41.94 3.73
C SER A 373 34.03 -41.83 3.82
N ASP A 374 33.47 -41.18 4.85
CA ASP A 374 32.03 -41.27 5.15
C ASP A 374 31.33 -39.90 5.32
N THR A 375 30.62 -39.40 4.29
CA THR A 375 29.38 -38.57 4.44
C THR A 375 28.64 -38.32 3.12
N LEU A 376 27.75 -39.23 2.74
CA LEU A 376 26.58 -38.85 1.96
C LEU A 376 25.54 -38.25 2.93
N ASN A 377 25.33 -36.92 2.93
CA ASN A 377 24.14 -36.17 3.45
C ASN A 377 24.38 -34.67 3.83
N VAL A 378 25.41 -33.96 3.32
CA VAL A 378 25.76 -32.61 3.83
C VAL A 378 25.86 -31.51 2.76
N PHE A 379 24.74 -31.11 2.15
CA PHE A 379 24.63 -29.88 1.33
C PHE A 379 23.26 -29.22 1.48
N ASP A 380 23.06 -28.44 2.55
CA ASP A 380 21.81 -27.69 2.86
C ASP A 380 22.11 -26.31 3.51
N ASN A 381 22.85 -25.47 2.77
CA ASN A 381 23.47 -24.23 3.27
C ASN A 381 23.33 -23.02 2.33
N ASN A 382 22.11 -22.72 1.84
CA ASN A 382 21.76 -21.42 1.20
C ASN A 382 20.95 -20.52 2.16
N GLU A 383 21.42 -20.35 3.40
CA GLU A 383 20.72 -19.61 4.47
C GLU A 383 21.30 -18.20 4.67
N GLY A 384 20.90 -17.25 3.82
CA GLY A 384 21.01 -15.82 4.12
C GLY A 384 20.15 -15.44 5.34
N PRO A 385 20.37 -14.26 5.97
CA PRO A 385 19.70 -13.91 7.23
C PRO A 385 18.22 -13.54 7.06
N TYR A 386 17.89 -12.86 5.96
CA TYR A 386 16.51 -12.54 5.57
C TYR A 386 16.14 -13.19 4.23
N PRO A 387 15.85 -14.51 4.20
CA PRO A 387 15.18 -15.09 3.06
C PRO A 387 13.88 -14.34 2.79
N SER A 388 13.77 -13.89 1.54
CA SER A 388 12.50 -13.54 0.92
C SER A 388 11.50 -14.69 1.13
N PRO A 389 10.19 -14.43 1.25
CA PRO A 389 9.18 -15.49 1.16
C PRO A 389 9.32 -16.38 -0.09
N LEU A 390 9.98 -15.86 -1.13
CA LEU A 390 10.31 -16.56 -2.38
C LEU A 390 11.65 -17.32 -2.38
N GLN A 391 12.50 -17.17 -1.36
CA GLN A 391 13.82 -17.83 -1.36
C GLN A 391 13.66 -19.35 -1.17
N GLY A 392 14.38 -20.14 -1.97
CA GLY A 392 14.14 -21.59 -2.12
C GLY A 392 13.10 -21.96 -3.19
N PHE A 393 12.51 -20.99 -3.90
CA PHE A 393 11.73 -21.23 -5.12
C PHE A 393 12.52 -20.93 -6.41
N GLU A 394 13.80 -20.60 -6.27
CA GLU A 394 14.71 -20.15 -7.35
C GLU A 394 15.62 -21.31 -7.80
N ASP A 395 16.16 -22.10 -6.85
CA ASP A 395 17.13 -23.18 -7.07
C ASP A 395 16.66 -24.31 -8.02
N VAL A 396 15.34 -24.42 -8.24
CA VAL A 396 14.74 -25.44 -9.12
C VAL A 396 15.11 -25.23 -10.60
N CYS A 397 15.37 -23.99 -11.03
CA CYS A 397 15.59 -23.68 -12.45
C CYS A 397 16.99 -24.05 -12.97
N ASP A 398 18.01 -24.04 -12.12
CA ASP A 398 19.39 -24.38 -12.52
C ASP A 398 19.71 -25.88 -12.46
N ALA A 399 18.78 -26.70 -11.95
CA ALA A 399 18.86 -28.17 -11.95
C ALA A 399 18.56 -28.83 -13.32
N LEU A 400 18.24 -28.04 -14.35
CA LEU A 400 17.81 -28.51 -15.68
C LEU A 400 18.72 -28.01 -16.81
N TYR A 401 19.65 -28.87 -17.24
CA TYR A 401 20.39 -28.73 -18.50
C TYR A 401 19.72 -29.57 -19.59
N GLY A 402 19.54 -29.00 -20.80
CA GLY A 402 18.95 -29.67 -21.96
C GLY A 402 17.59 -29.12 -22.39
N ALA A 403 17.08 -29.59 -23.54
CA ALA A 403 15.87 -29.06 -24.20
C ALA A 403 14.59 -29.19 -23.33
N ASP A 404 14.53 -30.17 -22.44
CA ASP A 404 13.42 -30.38 -21.50
C ASP A 404 13.28 -29.25 -20.47
N SER A 405 14.37 -28.51 -20.23
CA SER A 405 14.39 -27.25 -19.48
C SER A 405 13.52 -26.21 -20.18
N ASP A 406 13.78 -25.95 -21.46
CA ASP A 406 13.08 -24.94 -22.25
C ASP A 406 11.61 -25.31 -22.44
N ARG A 407 11.31 -26.58 -22.74
CA ARG A 407 9.94 -27.14 -22.77
C ARG A 407 9.12 -26.76 -21.53
N THR A 408 9.72 -26.89 -20.34
CA THR A 408 9.07 -26.57 -19.05
C THR A 408 8.98 -25.06 -18.81
N ARG A 409 10.00 -24.30 -19.23
CA ARG A 409 10.07 -22.83 -19.09
C ARG A 409 9.06 -22.12 -19.98
N GLU A 410 8.92 -22.54 -21.23
CA GLU A 410 8.17 -21.91 -22.33
C GLU A 410 6.74 -22.47 -22.48
N SER A 411 6.38 -23.50 -21.71
CA SER A 411 5.02 -24.00 -21.61
C SER A 411 4.05 -22.92 -21.12
N TRP A 412 2.97 -22.71 -21.88
CA TRP A 412 1.81 -21.88 -21.49
C TRP A 412 0.58 -22.35 -22.26
N ILE A 413 -0.60 -22.29 -21.65
CA ILE A 413 -1.87 -22.68 -22.30
C ILE A 413 -2.49 -21.42 -22.94
N PRO A 414 -2.54 -21.29 -24.28
CA PRO A 414 -3.24 -20.21 -24.95
C PRO A 414 -4.77 -20.33 -24.82
N SER A 415 -5.49 -19.24 -25.06
CA SER A 415 -6.93 -19.27 -25.30
C SER A 415 -7.31 -20.12 -26.52
N GLU A 416 -8.56 -20.56 -26.59
CA GLU A 416 -9.07 -21.32 -27.75
C GLU A 416 -9.10 -20.46 -29.04
N LYS A 417 -9.18 -19.12 -28.93
CA LYS A 417 -9.03 -18.21 -30.08
C LYS A 417 -7.61 -18.31 -30.64
N THR A 418 -6.61 -18.12 -29.78
CA THR A 418 -5.20 -18.20 -30.16
C THR A 418 -4.80 -19.59 -30.62
N ARG A 419 -5.24 -20.65 -29.92
CA ARG A 419 -4.93 -22.04 -30.32
C ARG A 419 -5.37 -22.34 -31.75
N ARG A 420 -6.54 -21.83 -32.17
CA ARG A 420 -7.02 -21.95 -33.56
C ARG A 420 -6.17 -21.13 -34.53
N ALA A 421 -5.81 -19.89 -34.18
CA ALA A 421 -4.94 -19.06 -35.01
C ALA A 421 -3.55 -19.67 -35.21
N LEU A 422 -2.97 -20.29 -34.18
CA LEU A 422 -1.69 -21.01 -34.26
C LEU A 422 -1.79 -22.26 -35.15
N ILE A 423 -2.87 -23.03 -35.05
CA ILE A 423 -3.10 -24.18 -35.93
C ILE A 423 -3.26 -23.72 -37.40
N LEU A 424 -3.98 -22.63 -37.65
CA LEU A 424 -4.14 -22.07 -39.00
C LEU A 424 -2.81 -21.54 -39.56
N ALA A 425 -2.01 -20.84 -38.75
CA ALA A 425 -0.67 -20.38 -39.14
C ALA A 425 0.24 -21.56 -39.52
N ALA A 426 0.30 -22.60 -38.68
CA ALA A 426 1.17 -23.76 -38.87
C ALA A 426 0.70 -24.74 -39.98
N THR A 427 -0.57 -24.67 -40.42
CA THR A 427 -1.11 -25.53 -41.50
C THR A 427 -1.29 -24.82 -42.84
N SER A 428 -1.13 -23.50 -42.90
CA SER A 428 -1.21 -22.72 -44.13
C SER A 428 0.06 -22.85 -44.98
N SER A 429 -0.07 -22.69 -46.30
CA SER A 429 1.10 -22.55 -47.16
C SER A 429 1.83 -21.23 -46.92
N GLN A 430 3.16 -21.23 -47.06
CA GLN A 430 4.08 -20.17 -46.62
C GLN A 430 3.80 -18.75 -47.15
N THR A 431 2.98 -18.61 -48.20
CA THR A 431 2.61 -17.33 -48.83
C THR A 431 1.12 -16.99 -48.72
N SER A 432 0.32 -17.82 -48.03
CA SER A 432 -1.15 -17.73 -48.01
C SER A 432 -1.77 -17.23 -46.70
N TYR A 433 -1.03 -17.23 -45.59
CA TYR A 433 -1.55 -16.82 -44.28
C TYR A 433 -1.35 -15.33 -44.04
N THR A 434 -2.42 -14.54 -44.22
CA THR A 434 -2.47 -13.15 -43.77
C THR A 434 -3.18 -13.09 -42.40
N PRO A 435 -2.46 -12.95 -41.27
CA PRO A 435 -3.08 -12.83 -39.96
C PRO A 435 -3.87 -11.52 -39.87
N ASP A 436 -5.06 -11.61 -39.25
CA ASP A 436 -5.88 -10.44 -38.90
C ASP A 436 -5.15 -9.56 -37.86
N LYS A 437 -5.29 -8.23 -37.99
CA LYS A 437 -4.61 -7.23 -37.14
C LYS A 437 -4.99 -7.36 -35.67
N ASP A 438 -6.23 -7.74 -35.38
CA ASP A 438 -6.72 -7.95 -34.00
C ASP A 438 -6.09 -9.19 -33.33
N ASN A 439 -5.36 -10.00 -34.09
CA ASN A 439 -4.57 -11.13 -33.60
C ASN A 439 -3.06 -10.81 -33.54
N LEU A 440 -2.65 -9.55 -33.73
CA LEU A 440 -1.26 -9.11 -33.68
C LEU A 440 -0.98 -8.18 -32.48
N THR A 441 0.23 -8.31 -31.95
CA THR A 441 0.83 -7.43 -30.96
C THR A 441 1.61 -6.37 -31.71
N MET A 442 1.09 -5.14 -31.74
CA MET A 442 1.58 -4.04 -32.59
C MET A 442 2.16 -2.89 -31.72
N PRO A 443 3.31 -3.10 -31.06
CA PRO A 443 3.89 -2.16 -30.11
C PRO A 443 4.60 -0.98 -30.79
N GLY A 444 4.78 0.09 -30.03
CA GLY A 444 5.64 1.21 -30.36
C GLY A 444 5.89 2.04 -29.11
N LEU A 445 6.97 2.82 -29.14
CA LEU A 445 7.36 3.70 -28.04
C LEU A 445 6.51 4.98 -28.05
N THR A 446 6.07 5.43 -26.87
CA THR A 446 5.18 6.60 -26.72
C THR A 446 5.90 7.89 -26.27
N MET A 447 7.15 7.77 -25.80
CA MET A 447 7.94 8.85 -25.20
C MET A 447 8.96 9.43 -26.19
N GLU A 448 8.62 10.51 -26.90
CA GLU A 448 9.45 11.05 -28.00
C GLU A 448 10.81 11.64 -27.56
N GLU A 449 10.97 12.03 -26.30
CA GLU A 449 12.20 12.59 -25.73
C GLU A 449 12.97 11.59 -24.86
N GLU A 450 14.31 11.68 -24.80
CA GLU A 450 15.13 10.84 -23.92
C GLU A 450 14.96 11.24 -22.43
N MET A 451 14.85 10.26 -21.54
CA MET A 451 14.75 10.49 -20.09
C MET A 451 16.03 11.15 -19.54
N VAL A 452 15.87 12.26 -18.84
CA VAL A 452 16.98 13.08 -18.29
C VAL A 452 17.23 12.77 -16.80
N ASP A 453 18.50 12.74 -16.39
CA ASP A 453 18.91 12.57 -14.99
C ASP A 453 18.43 13.73 -14.10
N GLY A 454 17.46 13.42 -13.23
CA GLY A 454 16.90 14.37 -12.27
C GLY A 454 17.89 14.88 -11.23
N VAL A 455 18.95 14.13 -10.93
CA VAL A 455 20.02 14.57 -10.02
C VAL A 455 20.85 15.65 -10.70
N THR A 456 21.29 15.44 -11.94
CA THR A 456 22.03 16.45 -12.74
C THR A 456 21.20 17.71 -12.94
N LEU A 457 19.89 17.59 -13.22
CA LEU A 457 18.99 18.76 -13.32
C LEU A 457 18.92 19.55 -12.01
N LEU A 458 18.75 18.88 -10.86
CA LEU A 458 18.67 19.56 -9.57
C LEU A 458 20.00 20.18 -9.12
N VAL A 459 21.13 19.50 -9.37
CA VAL A 459 22.48 20.03 -9.15
C VAL A 459 22.71 21.27 -10.02
N LYS A 460 22.32 21.23 -11.31
CA LYS A 460 22.39 22.40 -12.20
C LYS A 460 21.54 23.56 -11.72
N GLN A 461 20.34 23.30 -11.18
CA GLN A 461 19.44 24.35 -10.67
C GLN A 461 19.92 24.99 -9.36
N LEU A 462 20.56 24.23 -8.46
CA LEU A 462 20.99 24.74 -7.15
C LEU A 462 22.43 25.25 -7.12
N PHE A 463 23.34 24.64 -7.91
CA PHE A 463 24.78 24.93 -7.86
C PHE A 463 25.39 25.34 -9.21
N GLY A 464 24.63 25.28 -10.31
CA GLY A 464 25.05 25.70 -11.64
C GLY A 464 25.79 24.62 -12.46
N GLU A 465 26.05 24.95 -13.72
CA GLU A 465 26.58 23.99 -14.70
C GLU A 465 27.99 23.49 -14.37
N ALA A 466 28.84 24.34 -13.80
CA ALA A 466 30.21 23.97 -13.42
C ALA A 466 30.29 22.90 -12.33
N GLU A 467 29.21 22.70 -11.55
CA GLU A 467 29.10 21.60 -10.61
C GLU A 467 28.35 20.39 -11.19
N ALA A 468 27.29 20.62 -11.98
CA ALA A 468 26.59 19.56 -12.71
C ALA A 468 27.56 18.74 -13.60
N ASN A 469 28.50 19.42 -14.27
CA ASN A 469 29.52 18.81 -15.12
C ASN A 469 30.57 17.96 -14.35
N GLN A 470 30.54 17.95 -13.01
CA GLN A 470 31.41 17.07 -12.19
C GLN A 470 30.79 15.68 -11.99
N ARG A 471 29.48 15.53 -12.20
CA ARG A 471 28.75 14.26 -12.10
C ARG A 471 29.02 13.40 -13.34
N LYS A 472 29.80 12.33 -13.15
CA LYS A 472 30.18 11.38 -14.20
C LYS A 472 29.35 10.10 -14.06
N VAL A 473 28.21 10.08 -14.74
CA VAL A 473 27.27 8.95 -14.79
C VAL A 473 27.14 8.50 -16.24
N LEU A 474 27.02 7.19 -16.47
CA LEU A 474 26.96 6.64 -17.83
C LEU A 474 25.65 7.01 -18.51
N THR A 475 25.73 7.53 -19.73
CA THR A 475 24.58 7.80 -20.60
C THR A 475 24.43 6.68 -21.65
N ALA A 476 23.31 6.70 -22.37
CA ALA A 476 23.09 5.80 -23.50
C ALA A 476 24.10 5.96 -24.66
N ASN A 477 24.96 6.99 -24.63
CA ASN A 477 26.02 7.23 -25.62
C ASN A 477 27.39 6.67 -25.20
N ASP A 478 27.60 6.38 -23.91
CA ASP A 478 28.90 5.98 -23.36
C ASP A 478 29.14 4.46 -23.41
N VAL A 479 28.13 3.69 -23.82
CA VAL A 479 28.10 2.21 -23.80
C VAL A 479 27.81 1.62 -25.19
N SER A 480 28.09 0.33 -25.37
CA SER A 480 27.76 -0.35 -26.64
C SER A 480 26.25 -0.35 -26.90
N GLN A 481 25.86 -0.12 -28.16
CA GLN A 481 24.45 -0.09 -28.56
C GLN A 481 23.89 -1.50 -28.75
N ASP A 482 24.00 -2.32 -27.71
CA ASP A 482 23.60 -3.73 -27.64
C ASP A 482 23.23 -4.12 -26.20
N GLU A 483 23.02 -5.42 -25.95
CA GLU A 483 22.67 -5.91 -24.62
C GLU A 483 23.79 -5.73 -23.57
N ARG A 484 25.05 -5.67 -23.99
CA ARG A 484 26.19 -5.51 -23.06
C ARG A 484 26.17 -4.13 -22.43
N GLY A 485 25.98 -3.08 -23.25
CA GLY A 485 25.81 -1.72 -22.76
C GLY A 485 24.54 -1.55 -21.93
N LEU A 486 23.45 -2.26 -22.26
CA LEU A 486 22.24 -2.26 -21.45
C LEU A 486 22.49 -2.87 -20.04
N ARG A 487 23.26 -3.96 -19.95
CA ARG A 487 23.67 -4.55 -18.66
C ARG A 487 24.60 -3.61 -17.89
N GLU A 488 25.55 -2.95 -18.56
CA GLU A 488 26.48 -1.97 -17.94
C GLU A 488 25.71 -0.78 -17.32
N LEU A 489 24.76 -0.19 -18.04
CA LEU A 489 23.90 0.88 -17.50
C LEU A 489 23.07 0.42 -16.30
N ILE A 490 22.52 -0.80 -16.35
CA ILE A 490 21.73 -1.36 -15.24
C ILE A 490 22.62 -1.62 -14.01
N GLN A 491 23.84 -2.15 -14.19
CA GLN A 491 24.81 -2.37 -13.12
C GLN A 491 25.30 -1.05 -12.49
N ALA A 492 25.37 0.03 -13.27
CA ALA A 492 25.69 1.38 -12.80
C ALA A 492 24.48 2.16 -12.23
N GLU A 493 23.33 1.52 -12.02
CA GLU A 493 22.07 2.15 -11.59
C GLU A 493 21.55 3.28 -12.50
N CYS A 494 22.00 3.28 -13.77
CA CYS A 494 21.67 4.27 -14.79
C CYS A 494 20.40 3.86 -15.55
N TYR A 495 19.29 3.72 -14.83
CA TYR A 495 18.04 3.20 -15.37
C TYR A 495 17.37 4.13 -16.40
N ARG A 496 17.54 5.45 -16.32
CA ARG A 496 17.00 6.41 -17.32
C ARG A 496 17.77 6.27 -18.64
N ALA A 497 19.10 6.25 -18.58
CA ALA A 497 19.95 5.92 -19.73
C ALA A 497 19.63 4.53 -20.30
N ALA A 498 19.38 3.52 -19.44
CA ALA A 498 18.97 2.20 -19.87
C ALA A 498 17.61 2.21 -20.60
N VAL A 499 16.61 2.97 -20.14
CA VAL A 499 15.34 3.19 -20.86
C VAL A 499 15.59 3.81 -22.23
N ASN A 500 16.45 4.82 -22.32
CA ASN A 500 16.80 5.46 -23.60
C ASN A 500 17.45 4.45 -24.57
N LEU A 501 18.39 3.64 -24.08
CA LEU A 501 19.03 2.58 -24.87
C LEU A 501 18.01 1.50 -25.30
N THR A 502 17.08 1.06 -24.46
CA THR A 502 16.02 0.12 -24.91
C THR A 502 15.18 0.71 -26.06
N GLY A 503 14.93 2.02 -26.05
CA GLY A 503 14.20 2.68 -27.15
C GLY A 503 14.98 2.64 -28.48
N ARG A 504 16.29 2.88 -28.44
CA ARG A 504 17.19 2.75 -29.59
C ARG A 504 17.21 1.31 -30.12
N LEU A 505 17.38 0.33 -29.22
CA LEU A 505 17.39 -1.10 -29.59
C LEU A 505 16.06 -1.56 -30.20
N LEU A 506 14.92 -1.20 -29.59
CA LEU A 506 13.59 -1.52 -30.12
C LEU A 506 13.31 -0.85 -31.47
N THR A 507 13.93 0.30 -31.75
CA THR A 507 13.87 0.93 -33.08
C THR A 507 14.55 0.09 -34.16
N ILE A 508 15.65 -0.62 -33.84
CA ILE A 508 16.31 -1.56 -34.78
C ILE A 508 15.38 -2.74 -35.13
N PHE A 509 14.61 -3.23 -34.16
CA PHE A 509 13.58 -4.27 -34.39
C PHE A 509 12.32 -3.77 -35.11
N GLY A 510 12.24 -2.48 -35.48
CA GLY A 510 11.04 -1.89 -36.09
C GLY A 510 9.90 -1.62 -35.10
N GLN A 511 10.18 -1.66 -33.80
CA GLN A 511 9.22 -1.52 -32.69
C GLN A 511 9.40 -0.18 -31.92
N GLY A 512 10.09 0.78 -32.55
CA GLY A 512 10.50 2.05 -31.96
C GLY A 512 9.43 3.16 -31.94
N PHE A 513 9.89 4.41 -31.99
CA PHE A 513 9.03 5.59 -32.08
C PHE A 513 8.20 5.60 -33.37
N GLY A 514 6.94 6.06 -33.28
CA GLY A 514 6.03 6.12 -34.42
C GLY A 514 5.57 4.76 -34.97
N ARG A 515 5.87 3.64 -34.30
CA ARG A 515 5.52 2.27 -34.74
C ARG A 515 4.26 1.68 -34.10
N GLN A 516 3.67 2.38 -33.12
CA GLN A 516 2.48 1.91 -32.41
C GLN A 516 1.33 1.62 -33.39
N GLY A 517 0.70 0.46 -33.27
CA GLY A 517 -0.36 0.03 -34.19
C GLY A 517 0.10 -0.44 -35.58
N GLN A 518 1.41 -0.55 -35.83
CA GLN A 518 1.97 -1.15 -37.04
C GLN A 518 2.31 -2.64 -36.82
N PRO A 519 2.01 -3.54 -37.78
CA PRO A 519 2.48 -4.93 -37.72
C PRO A 519 4.01 -5.02 -37.64
N THR A 520 4.50 -5.85 -36.73
CA THR A 520 5.92 -6.17 -36.57
C THR A 520 6.11 -7.67 -36.38
N ARG A 521 7.35 -8.15 -36.52
CA ARG A 521 7.75 -9.49 -36.09
C ARG A 521 8.29 -9.43 -34.66
N HIS A 522 8.06 -10.50 -33.89
CA HIS A 522 8.63 -10.67 -32.55
C HIS A 522 9.66 -11.79 -32.50
N SER A 523 10.51 -11.72 -31.49
CA SER A 523 11.50 -12.74 -31.15
C SER A 523 11.69 -12.76 -29.62
N PRO A 524 12.32 -13.80 -29.05
CA PRO A 524 12.66 -13.80 -27.63
C PRO A 524 13.53 -12.58 -27.23
N HIS A 525 14.41 -12.12 -28.12
CA HIS A 525 15.21 -10.91 -27.91
C HIS A 525 14.35 -9.63 -27.81
N SER A 526 13.44 -9.40 -28.76
CA SER A 526 12.61 -8.18 -28.76
C SER A 526 11.62 -8.17 -27.60
N ILE A 527 11.05 -9.31 -27.24
CA ILE A 527 10.16 -9.46 -26.08
C ILE A 527 10.94 -9.25 -24.78
N GLN A 528 12.17 -9.76 -24.66
CA GLN A 528 13.02 -9.51 -23.50
C GLN A 528 13.43 -8.03 -23.38
N LEU A 529 13.66 -7.33 -24.49
CA LEU A 529 13.90 -5.87 -24.47
C LEU A 529 12.68 -5.09 -23.96
N TRP A 530 11.46 -5.44 -24.38
CA TRP A 530 10.23 -4.86 -23.84
C TRP A 530 10.05 -5.17 -22.35
N PHE A 531 10.29 -6.41 -21.92
CA PHE A 531 10.21 -6.77 -20.50
C PHE A 531 11.25 -6.02 -19.66
N THR A 532 12.49 -5.88 -20.13
CA THR A 532 13.51 -5.05 -19.48
C THR A 532 13.08 -3.58 -19.41
N ARG A 533 12.54 -3.02 -20.50
CA ARG A 533 12.03 -1.63 -20.55
C ARG A 533 10.90 -1.39 -19.55
N PHE A 534 9.92 -2.29 -19.48
CA PHE A 534 8.81 -2.21 -18.53
C PHE A 534 9.30 -2.31 -17.08
N CYS A 535 10.24 -3.22 -16.78
CA CYS A 535 10.89 -3.29 -15.47
C CYS A 535 11.57 -1.97 -15.08
N LEU A 536 12.31 -1.33 -16.00
CA LEU A 536 13.00 -0.06 -15.76
C LEU A 536 12.02 1.11 -15.55
N LEU A 537 10.98 1.23 -16.38
CA LEU A 537 9.96 2.28 -16.25
C LEU A 537 9.17 2.16 -14.94
N VAL A 538 8.78 0.95 -14.53
CA VAL A 538 8.17 0.70 -13.19
C VAL A 538 9.15 1.06 -12.07
N LYS A 539 10.43 0.70 -12.21
CA LYS A 539 11.50 1.04 -11.25
C LYS A 539 11.77 2.53 -11.11
N LEU A 540 11.52 3.31 -12.17
CA LEU A 540 11.63 4.77 -12.19
C LEU A 540 10.35 5.49 -11.74
N GLY A 541 9.27 4.75 -11.41
CA GLY A 541 7.96 5.32 -11.09
C GLY A 541 7.23 5.93 -12.29
N ALA A 542 7.67 5.65 -13.53
CA ALA A 542 7.14 6.20 -14.77
C ALA A 542 5.85 5.50 -15.23
N VAL A 543 4.93 5.22 -14.30
CA VAL A 543 3.78 4.31 -14.44
C VAL A 543 2.90 4.63 -15.66
N GLN A 544 2.69 5.91 -15.95
CA GLN A 544 1.89 6.36 -17.09
C GLN A 544 2.50 5.96 -18.45
N ILE A 545 3.84 6.03 -18.57
CA ILE A 545 4.55 5.66 -19.80
C ILE A 545 4.43 4.15 -20.00
N VAL A 546 4.76 3.36 -18.97
CA VAL A 546 4.74 1.89 -19.09
C VAL A 546 3.34 1.33 -19.34
N GLU A 547 2.25 1.86 -18.75
CA GLU A 547 0.90 1.40 -19.15
C GLU A 547 0.57 1.79 -20.59
N SER A 548 0.95 3.00 -21.05
CA SER A 548 0.70 3.41 -22.44
C SER A 548 1.40 2.52 -23.49
N GLU A 549 2.58 2.00 -23.15
CA GLU A 549 3.34 1.06 -23.99
C GLU A 549 2.90 -0.40 -23.79
N ALA A 550 2.49 -0.78 -22.57
CA ALA A 550 2.02 -2.13 -22.22
C ALA A 550 0.58 -2.43 -22.68
N ALA A 551 -0.22 -1.41 -23.00
CA ALA A 551 -1.63 -1.55 -23.37
C ALA A 551 -1.90 -2.51 -24.56
N VAL A 552 -0.92 -2.76 -25.44
CA VAL A 552 -1.06 -3.74 -26.54
C VAL A 552 -0.65 -5.18 -26.16
N TRP A 553 0.00 -5.34 -25.00
CA TRP A 553 0.62 -6.57 -24.50
C TRP A 553 -0.16 -7.27 -23.39
N TRP A 554 -1.06 -6.58 -22.67
CA TRP A 554 -1.54 -6.99 -21.34
C TRP A 554 -2.06 -8.43 -21.20
N ASP A 555 -2.68 -9.00 -22.25
CA ASP A 555 -3.21 -10.38 -22.23
C ASP A 555 -2.10 -11.45 -22.35
N LEU A 556 -0.99 -11.11 -23.03
CA LEU A 556 0.10 -11.99 -23.41
C LEU A 556 -0.39 -13.32 -24.02
N ASP A 557 -1.51 -13.30 -24.73
CA ASP A 557 -2.19 -14.48 -25.32
C ASP A 557 -2.24 -14.44 -26.85
N LYS A 558 -1.91 -13.32 -27.50
CA LYS A 558 -1.92 -13.20 -28.97
C LYS A 558 -0.96 -14.21 -29.65
N PRO A 559 -1.35 -14.79 -30.80
CA PRO A 559 -0.59 -15.86 -31.46
C PRO A 559 0.82 -15.45 -31.89
N ASP A 560 1.06 -14.17 -32.21
CA ASP A 560 2.38 -13.66 -32.61
C ASP A 560 3.42 -13.61 -31.47
N LEU A 561 3.03 -14.03 -30.26
CA LEU A 561 3.86 -14.21 -29.06
C LEU A 561 4.28 -15.68 -28.81
N TYR A 562 4.04 -16.58 -29.77
CA TYR A 562 4.31 -18.02 -29.69
C TYR A 562 5.23 -18.48 -30.82
N TYR A 563 6.05 -19.50 -30.55
CA TYR A 563 7.01 -20.03 -31.54
C TYR A 563 6.32 -20.59 -32.79
N GLN A 564 5.16 -21.23 -32.63
CA GLN A 564 4.37 -21.83 -33.72
C GLN A 564 3.86 -20.83 -34.77
N PHE A 565 3.92 -19.53 -34.51
CA PHE A 565 3.50 -18.48 -35.44
C PHE A 565 4.59 -18.12 -36.47
N TYR A 566 5.85 -18.46 -36.19
CA TYR A 566 6.98 -18.24 -37.10
C TYR A 566 7.66 -19.59 -37.45
N PRO A 567 6.96 -20.51 -38.14
CA PRO A 567 7.51 -21.82 -38.48
C PRO A 567 8.75 -21.75 -39.39
N GLU A 568 8.97 -20.63 -40.08
CA GLU A 568 10.17 -20.37 -40.87
C GLU A 568 11.40 -19.97 -40.02
N LEU A 569 11.20 -19.52 -38.79
CA LEU A 569 12.27 -19.16 -37.84
C LEU A 569 12.52 -20.23 -36.78
N TYR A 570 11.46 -20.92 -36.34
CA TYR A 570 11.49 -21.83 -35.18
C TYR A 570 11.04 -23.26 -35.50
N GLY A 571 10.72 -23.57 -36.77
CA GLY A 571 10.34 -24.91 -37.21
C GLY A 571 9.15 -25.47 -36.44
N GLY A 572 9.33 -26.64 -35.85
CA GLY A 572 8.32 -27.31 -35.02
C GLY A 572 8.29 -26.92 -33.55
N LYS A 573 9.03 -25.87 -33.11
CA LYS A 573 9.12 -25.50 -31.70
C LYS A 573 7.75 -25.05 -31.15
N LEU A 574 7.36 -25.59 -30.00
CA LEU A 574 6.09 -25.29 -29.33
C LEU A 574 6.35 -24.49 -28.05
N GLY A 575 5.62 -23.38 -27.85
CA GLY A 575 5.64 -22.63 -26.58
C GLY A 575 5.41 -21.13 -26.76
N THR A 576 5.31 -20.40 -25.65
CA THR A 576 5.31 -18.93 -25.68
C THR A 576 6.74 -18.39 -25.61
N MET A 577 7.00 -17.30 -26.34
CA MET A 577 8.26 -16.54 -26.23
C MET A 577 8.26 -15.59 -25.00
N VAL A 578 7.13 -15.49 -24.29
CA VAL A 578 6.90 -14.53 -23.20
C VAL A 578 7.43 -15.05 -21.86
N PRO A 579 8.39 -14.36 -21.21
CA PRO A 579 8.85 -14.72 -19.88
C PRO A 579 7.71 -14.70 -18.84
N PHE A 580 7.64 -15.71 -17.97
CA PHE A 580 6.60 -15.79 -16.93
C PHE A 580 6.59 -14.57 -16.00
N GLN A 581 7.74 -13.94 -15.77
CA GLN A 581 7.87 -12.73 -14.97
C GLN A 581 7.25 -11.50 -15.66
N MET A 582 7.22 -11.44 -16.99
CA MET A 582 6.48 -10.43 -17.76
C MET A 582 4.96 -10.59 -17.55
N ARG A 583 4.46 -11.83 -17.47
CA ARG A 583 3.05 -12.14 -17.16
C ARG A 583 2.63 -11.63 -15.77
N ILE A 584 3.50 -11.75 -14.77
CA ILE A 584 3.25 -11.15 -13.45
C ILE A 584 3.30 -9.62 -13.52
N LEU A 585 4.32 -9.02 -14.18
CA LEU A 585 4.48 -7.57 -14.24
C LEU A 585 3.29 -6.86 -14.90
N LEU A 586 2.81 -7.35 -16.05
CA LEU A 586 1.67 -6.73 -16.74
C LEU A 586 0.32 -6.99 -16.06
N ALA A 587 0.24 -8.05 -15.25
CA ALA A 587 -0.92 -8.30 -14.40
C ALA A 587 -0.94 -7.41 -13.14
N THR A 588 0.21 -7.08 -12.53
CA THR A 588 0.27 -6.13 -11.40
C THR A 588 0.16 -4.68 -11.83
N LEU A 589 0.49 -4.34 -13.08
CA LEU A 589 0.65 -2.95 -13.54
C LEU A 589 -0.50 -1.98 -13.18
N PRO A 590 -1.81 -2.34 -13.34
CA PRO A 590 -2.92 -1.44 -12.99
C PRO A 590 -2.95 -1.06 -11.49
N SER A 591 -2.39 -1.87 -10.60
CA SER A 591 -2.37 -1.58 -9.16
C SER A 591 -1.55 -0.34 -8.80
N TYR A 592 -0.53 0.01 -9.60
CA TYR A 592 0.24 1.24 -9.44
C TYR A 592 -0.56 2.50 -9.83
N LEU A 593 -1.58 2.35 -10.68
CA LEU A 593 -2.57 3.39 -11.01
C LEU A 593 -3.81 3.34 -10.08
N LYS A 594 -3.74 2.57 -8.98
CA LYS A 594 -4.86 2.29 -8.06
C LYS A 594 -6.05 1.53 -8.67
N GLN A 595 -5.91 0.97 -9.87
CA GLN A 595 -6.92 0.13 -10.56
C GLN A 595 -6.87 -1.31 -10.03
N TYR A 596 -7.15 -1.50 -8.74
CA TYR A 596 -6.93 -2.77 -8.04
C TYR A 596 -7.81 -3.92 -8.56
N THR A 597 -9.05 -3.65 -9.00
CA THR A 597 -9.96 -4.67 -9.56
C THR A 597 -9.36 -5.34 -10.80
N GLU A 598 -8.91 -4.54 -11.75
CA GLU A 598 -8.28 -5.02 -12.99
C GLU A 598 -6.98 -5.77 -12.71
N ALA A 599 -6.16 -5.29 -11.77
CA ALA A 599 -4.96 -6.02 -11.33
C ALA A 599 -5.30 -7.39 -10.72
N PHE A 600 -6.37 -7.49 -9.92
CA PHE A 600 -6.84 -8.79 -9.44
C PHE A 600 -7.35 -9.68 -10.59
N GLU A 601 -8.15 -9.16 -11.51
CA GLU A 601 -8.66 -9.92 -12.66
C GLU A 601 -7.54 -10.47 -13.55
N ARG A 602 -6.56 -9.63 -13.92
CA ARG A 602 -5.36 -10.04 -14.66
C ARG A 602 -4.57 -11.11 -13.87
N LEU A 603 -4.36 -10.95 -12.56
CA LEU A 603 -3.62 -11.92 -11.73
C LEU A 603 -4.35 -13.26 -11.52
N TYR A 604 -5.68 -13.24 -11.30
CA TYR A 604 -6.46 -14.47 -11.16
C TYR A 604 -6.58 -15.23 -12.48
N SER A 605 -6.56 -14.54 -13.63
CA SER A 605 -6.44 -15.19 -14.95
C SER A 605 -5.11 -15.95 -15.08
N VAL A 606 -3.99 -15.32 -14.72
CA VAL A 606 -2.66 -15.97 -14.68
C VAL A 606 -2.66 -17.17 -13.70
N LEU A 607 -3.24 -17.02 -12.51
CA LEU A 607 -3.35 -18.09 -11.52
C LEU A 607 -4.20 -19.28 -12.00
N ALA A 608 -5.31 -19.02 -12.70
CA ALA A 608 -6.17 -20.07 -13.25
C ALA A 608 -5.44 -20.92 -14.30
N ILE A 609 -4.59 -20.31 -15.14
CA ILE A 609 -3.77 -21.03 -16.12
C ILE A 609 -2.66 -21.85 -15.42
N VAL A 610 -1.98 -21.27 -14.41
CA VAL A 610 -1.00 -22.00 -13.58
C VAL A 610 -1.63 -23.22 -12.90
N ASN A 611 -2.80 -23.07 -12.29
CA ASN A 611 -3.52 -24.16 -11.62
C ASN A 611 -3.97 -25.26 -12.61
N LYS A 612 -4.37 -24.88 -13.84
CA LYS A 612 -4.70 -25.83 -14.91
C LYS A 612 -3.47 -26.65 -15.34
N ILE A 613 -2.30 -26.01 -15.43
CA ILE A 613 -1.04 -26.68 -15.78
C ILE A 613 -0.60 -27.64 -14.66
N LEU A 614 -0.72 -27.25 -13.38
CA LEU A 614 -0.49 -28.14 -12.24
C LEU A 614 -1.44 -29.35 -12.26
N SER A 615 -2.74 -29.12 -12.47
CA SER A 615 -3.74 -30.19 -12.56
C SER A 615 -3.48 -31.16 -13.72
N ASN A 616 -2.98 -30.67 -14.86
CA ASN A 616 -2.53 -31.52 -15.97
C ASN A 616 -1.38 -32.44 -15.52
N LEU A 617 -0.33 -31.89 -14.92
CA LEU A 617 0.84 -32.64 -14.40
C LEU A 617 0.49 -33.62 -13.27
N GLU A 618 -0.53 -33.32 -12.47
CA GLU A 618 -1.10 -34.23 -11.47
C GLU A 618 -1.88 -35.37 -12.13
N SER A 619 -2.70 -35.08 -13.15
CA SER A 619 -3.45 -36.08 -13.93
C SER A 619 -2.58 -36.96 -14.84
N GLY A 620 -1.26 -36.77 -14.84
CA GLY A 620 -0.30 -37.56 -15.60
C GLY A 620 -0.12 -37.14 -17.05
N LYS A 621 -0.54 -35.92 -17.42
CA LYS A 621 -0.34 -35.28 -18.73
C LYS A 621 0.90 -34.38 -18.71
N SER A 622 1.28 -33.84 -19.86
CA SER A 622 2.15 -32.67 -19.95
C SER A 622 1.40 -31.37 -19.66
N GLU A 623 2.15 -30.27 -19.52
CA GLU A 623 1.69 -28.94 -19.10
C GLU A 623 0.52 -28.41 -19.95
N ASP A 624 0.59 -28.57 -21.27
CA ASP A 624 -0.45 -28.17 -22.22
C ASP A 624 -1.73 -29.03 -22.14
N GLY A 625 -1.63 -30.20 -21.51
CA GLY A 625 -2.69 -31.20 -21.38
C GLY A 625 -2.64 -32.31 -22.43
N SER A 626 -1.58 -32.39 -23.24
CA SER A 626 -1.38 -33.50 -24.18
C SER A 626 -0.87 -34.77 -23.48
N LEU A 627 -0.98 -35.91 -24.18
CA LEU A 627 -0.61 -37.24 -23.68
C LEU A 627 0.86 -37.59 -23.95
N ILE A 628 1.75 -36.59 -23.93
CA ILE A 628 3.19 -36.81 -24.03
C ILE A 628 3.66 -37.52 -22.75
N GLU A 629 4.33 -38.66 -22.90
CA GLU A 629 4.94 -39.36 -21.78
C GLU A 629 6.11 -38.53 -21.24
N LEU A 630 5.99 -38.09 -19.99
CA LEU A 630 7.06 -37.45 -19.22
C LEU A 630 7.60 -38.46 -18.23
N SER A 631 8.93 -38.53 -18.06
CA SER A 631 9.52 -39.33 -17.00
C SER A 631 9.08 -38.82 -15.62
N ALA A 632 9.11 -39.69 -14.61
CA ALA A 632 8.78 -39.30 -13.24
C ALA A 632 9.66 -38.12 -12.76
N LYS A 633 10.92 -38.06 -13.20
CA LYS A 633 11.85 -36.99 -12.86
C LYS A 633 11.47 -35.66 -13.54
N GLU A 634 11.19 -35.65 -14.84
CA GLU A 634 10.71 -34.42 -15.51
C GLU A 634 9.41 -33.92 -14.86
N ARG A 635 8.47 -34.82 -14.60
CA ARG A 635 7.16 -34.48 -14.05
C ARG A 635 7.25 -33.86 -12.66
N ASP A 636 8.12 -34.37 -11.79
CA ASP A 636 8.30 -33.82 -10.44
C ASP A 636 9.05 -32.48 -10.45
N ILE A 637 10.01 -32.28 -11.36
CA ILE A 637 10.67 -30.97 -11.52
C ILE A 637 9.70 -29.95 -12.14
N ALA A 638 8.92 -30.34 -13.15
CA ALA A 638 7.88 -29.49 -13.73
C ALA A 638 6.85 -29.06 -12.66
N LYS A 639 6.40 -29.97 -11.79
CA LYS A 639 5.55 -29.61 -10.64
C LYS A 639 6.23 -28.60 -9.70
N GLN A 640 7.51 -28.79 -9.37
CA GLN A 640 8.25 -27.81 -8.54
C GLN A 640 8.34 -26.43 -9.20
N VAL A 641 8.62 -26.36 -10.51
CA VAL A 641 8.63 -25.10 -11.27
C VAL A 641 7.24 -24.45 -11.29
N TRP A 642 6.18 -25.22 -11.50
CA TRP A 642 4.82 -24.66 -11.58
C TRP A 642 4.22 -24.30 -10.21
N SER A 643 4.58 -24.98 -9.12
CA SER A 643 4.26 -24.53 -7.76
C SER A 643 5.08 -23.30 -7.33
N SER A 644 6.33 -23.15 -7.80
CA SER A 644 7.08 -21.89 -7.68
C SER A 644 6.36 -20.74 -8.41
N ARG A 645 5.83 -21.01 -9.61
CA ARG A 645 5.00 -20.06 -10.37
C ARG A 645 3.67 -19.73 -9.65
N GLU A 646 2.99 -20.72 -9.06
CA GLU A 646 1.77 -20.52 -8.25
C GLU A 646 2.04 -19.57 -7.06
N ALA A 647 3.08 -19.87 -6.27
CA ALA A 647 3.45 -19.07 -5.10
C ALA A 647 3.81 -17.62 -5.50
N ARG A 648 4.53 -17.42 -6.60
CA ARG A 648 4.87 -16.07 -7.10
C ARG A 648 3.64 -15.25 -7.49
N VAL A 649 2.61 -15.88 -8.08
CA VAL A 649 1.35 -15.18 -8.41
C VAL A 649 0.53 -14.90 -7.15
N GLN A 650 0.48 -15.84 -6.19
CA GLN A 650 -0.16 -15.61 -4.89
C GLN A 650 0.52 -14.48 -4.10
N HIS A 651 1.85 -14.36 -4.16
CA HIS A 651 2.58 -13.22 -3.61
C HIS A 651 2.28 -11.89 -4.33
N ALA A 652 2.09 -11.90 -5.65
CA ALA A 652 1.63 -10.71 -6.37
C ALA A 652 0.21 -10.29 -5.96
N ILE A 653 -0.71 -11.25 -5.79
CA ILE A 653 -2.08 -10.99 -5.29
C ILE A 653 -2.05 -10.45 -3.84
N ILE A 654 -1.19 -10.98 -2.97
CA ILE A 654 -0.94 -10.43 -1.62
C ILE A 654 -0.48 -8.96 -1.72
N ASN A 655 0.48 -8.63 -2.58
CA ASN A 655 0.98 -7.26 -2.71
C ASN A 655 -0.12 -6.30 -3.18
N VAL A 656 -0.91 -6.68 -4.18
CA VAL A 656 -2.07 -5.88 -4.64
C VAL A 656 -3.13 -5.76 -3.53
N ALA A 657 -3.36 -6.81 -2.74
CA ALA A 657 -4.26 -6.77 -1.58
C ALA A 657 -3.76 -5.86 -0.45
N LEU A 658 -2.46 -5.79 -0.19
CA LEU A 658 -1.87 -4.84 0.77
C LEU A 658 -1.95 -3.40 0.25
N MET A 659 -1.64 -3.16 -1.03
CA MET A 659 -1.80 -1.84 -1.68
C MET A 659 -3.25 -1.36 -1.64
N SER A 660 -4.21 -2.24 -1.91
CA SER A 660 -5.65 -1.96 -1.84
C SER A 660 -6.23 -2.03 -0.42
N LYS A 661 -5.41 -2.21 0.62
CA LYS A 661 -5.79 -2.38 2.04
C LYS A 661 -6.83 -3.48 2.29
N ASN A 662 -6.91 -4.47 1.40
CA ASN A 662 -7.76 -5.64 1.48
C ASN A 662 -7.11 -6.74 2.34
N TYR A 663 -6.77 -6.40 3.59
CA TYR A 663 -5.95 -7.26 4.46
C TYR A 663 -6.56 -8.66 4.69
N ILE A 664 -7.89 -8.81 4.67
CA ILE A 664 -8.57 -10.11 4.81
C ILE A 664 -8.05 -11.09 3.74
N LEU A 665 -8.02 -10.67 2.47
CA LEU A 665 -7.53 -11.49 1.36
C LEU A 665 -6.03 -11.78 1.48
N ALA A 666 -5.24 -10.80 1.91
CA ALA A 666 -3.81 -10.99 2.14
C ALA A 666 -3.56 -12.07 3.22
N ILE A 667 -4.29 -12.02 4.34
CA ILE A 667 -4.20 -12.98 5.45
C ILE A 667 -4.60 -14.39 4.99
N GLU A 668 -5.70 -14.52 4.25
CA GLU A 668 -6.19 -15.80 3.72
C GLU A 668 -5.14 -16.47 2.82
N ILE A 669 -4.55 -15.71 1.88
CA ILE A 669 -3.51 -16.25 0.99
C ILE A 669 -2.22 -16.53 1.76
N PHE A 670 -1.82 -15.71 2.74
CA PHE A 670 -0.69 -16.00 3.63
C PHE A 670 -0.89 -17.30 4.41
N GLN A 671 -2.09 -17.56 4.95
CA GLN A 671 -2.41 -18.79 5.66
C GLN A 671 -2.34 -20.01 4.72
N ASN A 672 -2.95 -19.92 3.53
CA ASN A 672 -2.90 -20.96 2.50
C ASN A 672 -1.45 -21.31 2.08
N LEU A 673 -0.62 -20.28 1.86
CA LEU A 673 0.82 -20.44 1.60
C LEU A 673 1.56 -21.08 2.78
N ILE A 674 1.31 -20.64 4.02
CA ILE A 674 1.95 -21.19 5.22
C ILE A 674 1.58 -22.67 5.41
N GLU A 675 0.35 -23.07 5.09
CA GLU A 675 -0.10 -24.47 5.18
C GLU A 675 0.54 -25.33 4.08
N LYS A 676 0.37 -24.96 2.81
CA LYS A 676 0.88 -25.70 1.63
C LYS A 676 2.40 -25.88 1.61
N ASN A 677 3.16 -24.90 2.08
CA ASN A 677 4.62 -24.92 1.95
C ASN A 677 5.26 -26.12 2.65
N LYS A 678 6.37 -26.63 2.11
CA LYS A 678 7.13 -27.74 2.71
C LYS A 678 8.36 -27.27 3.48
N SER A 679 9.00 -26.17 3.06
CA SER A 679 10.18 -25.63 3.74
C SER A 679 9.81 -24.93 5.07
N ILE A 680 10.43 -25.37 6.16
CA ILE A 680 10.31 -24.75 7.48
C ILE A 680 10.79 -23.28 7.44
N ASN A 681 11.87 -23.01 6.69
CA ASN A 681 12.42 -21.67 6.54
C ASN A 681 11.46 -20.72 5.80
N GLN A 682 10.76 -21.21 4.78
CA GLN A 682 9.71 -20.44 4.08
C GLN A 682 8.50 -20.20 4.99
N LYS A 683 8.00 -21.22 5.71
CA LYS A 683 6.93 -21.03 6.72
C LYS A 683 7.33 -19.99 7.78
N ARG A 684 8.60 -19.99 8.24
CA ARG A 684 9.15 -19.01 9.17
C ARG A 684 9.16 -17.58 8.60
N ALA A 685 9.60 -17.41 7.35
CA ALA A 685 9.59 -16.12 6.66
C ALA A 685 8.16 -15.60 6.44
N LEU A 686 7.23 -16.47 6.03
CA LEU A 686 5.81 -16.14 5.84
C LEU A 686 5.09 -15.77 7.15
N GLN A 687 5.33 -16.50 8.24
CA GLN A 687 4.78 -16.14 9.56
C GLN A 687 5.29 -14.77 10.05
N SER A 688 6.58 -14.50 9.85
CA SER A 688 7.18 -13.18 10.14
C SER A 688 6.57 -12.07 9.27
N ALA A 689 6.32 -12.31 7.98
CA ALA A 689 5.64 -11.38 7.08
C ALA A 689 4.18 -11.13 7.49
N LEU A 690 3.42 -12.19 7.79
CA LEU A 690 2.04 -12.11 8.26
C LEU A 690 1.94 -11.36 9.61
N GLY A 691 2.91 -11.54 10.50
CA GLY A 691 3.02 -10.77 11.75
C GLY A 691 3.18 -9.26 11.50
N ARG A 692 3.97 -8.86 10.50
CA ARG A 692 4.08 -7.44 10.08
C ARG A 692 2.78 -6.89 9.46
N VAL A 693 2.00 -7.71 8.73
CA VAL A 693 0.67 -7.31 8.25
C VAL A 693 -0.32 -7.12 9.41
N PHE A 694 -0.29 -7.99 10.42
CA PHE A 694 -1.08 -7.79 11.64
C PHE A 694 -0.67 -6.50 12.39
N LEU A 695 0.63 -6.20 12.49
CA LEU A 695 1.11 -4.91 13.02
C LEU A 695 0.59 -3.71 12.21
N GLN A 696 0.62 -3.78 10.87
CA GLN A 696 0.13 -2.71 9.99
C GLN A 696 -1.36 -2.38 10.21
N MET A 697 -2.17 -3.40 10.55
CA MET A 697 -3.58 -3.22 10.94
C MET A 697 -3.77 -2.73 12.38
N GLY A 698 -2.74 -2.81 13.23
CA GLY A 698 -2.83 -2.57 14.68
C GLY A 698 -3.31 -3.77 15.50
N ASP A 699 -3.33 -4.98 14.92
CA ASP A 699 -3.66 -6.23 15.64
C ASP A 699 -2.39 -6.82 16.28
N ILE A 700 -2.02 -6.27 17.44
CA ILE A 700 -0.85 -6.67 18.21
C ILE A 700 -0.94 -8.15 18.66
N ILE A 701 -2.15 -8.67 18.88
CA ILE A 701 -2.36 -10.03 19.42
C ILE A 701 -2.05 -11.10 18.36
N ASN A 702 -2.59 -10.95 17.15
CA ASN A 702 -2.27 -11.88 16.06
C ASN A 702 -0.85 -11.67 15.53
N ALA A 703 -0.29 -10.45 15.61
CA ALA A 703 1.12 -10.22 15.35
C ALA A 703 2.02 -11.01 16.31
N GLU A 704 1.80 -10.91 17.63
CA GLU A 704 2.55 -11.67 18.64
C GLU A 704 2.48 -13.18 18.38
N ARG A 705 1.27 -13.69 18.08
CA ARG A 705 1.07 -15.11 17.72
C ARG A 705 1.91 -15.52 16.51
N CYS A 706 1.88 -14.75 15.42
CA CYS A 706 2.66 -15.04 14.21
C CYS A 706 4.17 -14.97 14.45
N PHE A 707 4.67 -13.99 15.21
CA PHE A 707 6.09 -13.93 15.56
C PHE A 707 6.51 -15.05 16.52
N SER A 708 5.64 -15.47 17.45
CA SER A 708 5.87 -16.65 18.29
C SER A 708 5.95 -17.93 17.45
N MET A 709 5.08 -18.10 16.45
CA MET A 709 5.15 -19.21 15.48
C MET A 709 6.44 -19.14 14.63
N ALA A 710 6.83 -17.96 14.15
CA ALA A 710 8.10 -17.77 13.43
C ALA A 710 9.33 -18.06 14.30
N LYS A 711 9.27 -17.83 15.62
CA LYS A 711 10.32 -18.21 16.56
C LYS A 711 10.38 -19.71 16.80
N GLN A 712 9.24 -20.39 16.93
CA GLN A 712 9.16 -21.85 17.09
C GLN A 712 9.68 -22.60 15.85
N LEU A 713 9.52 -22.03 14.65
CA LEU A 713 10.03 -22.58 13.38
C LEU A 713 11.54 -22.35 13.16
N LYS A 714 12.30 -21.91 14.16
CA LYS A 714 13.76 -21.71 14.05
C LYS A 714 14.49 -23.05 14.01
N ARG A 715 15.38 -23.23 13.03
CA ARG A 715 16.31 -24.37 12.97
C ARG A 715 17.35 -24.29 14.10
N ASN A 716 17.46 -25.33 14.91
CA ASN A 716 18.58 -25.56 15.81
C ASN A 716 19.74 -26.22 15.03
N LYS A 717 20.55 -25.43 14.30
CA LYS A 717 21.76 -25.97 13.67
C LYS A 717 22.87 -26.19 14.72
N PRO A 718 23.54 -27.35 14.75
CA PRO A 718 24.78 -27.48 15.50
C PRO A 718 25.87 -26.60 14.87
N GLY A 719 26.67 -25.92 15.69
CA GLY A 719 27.74 -25.01 15.23
C GLY A 719 27.31 -23.56 14.98
N THR A 720 26.01 -23.26 14.82
CA THR A 720 25.52 -21.88 14.92
C THR A 720 25.40 -21.45 16.40
N LEU A 721 25.27 -20.13 16.64
CA LEU A 721 25.02 -19.60 17.98
C LEU A 721 23.87 -20.34 18.68
N ASN A 722 24.06 -20.58 19.98
CA ASN A 722 23.27 -21.50 20.82
C ASN A 722 21.76 -21.28 20.66
N SER A 723 20.94 -22.34 20.78
CA SER A 723 19.48 -22.33 20.51
C SER A 723 18.71 -21.16 21.19
N ASN A 724 19.17 -20.76 22.37
CA ASN A 724 18.58 -19.65 23.16
C ASN A 724 18.98 -18.23 22.69
N THR A 725 19.91 -18.10 21.73
CA THR A 725 20.33 -16.80 21.18
C THR A 725 19.32 -16.32 20.13
N ALA A 726 18.91 -15.05 20.21
CA ALA A 726 18.00 -14.46 19.22
C ALA A 726 18.76 -14.15 17.92
N ASP A 727 18.19 -14.53 16.77
CA ASP A 727 18.72 -14.08 15.47
C ASP A 727 18.16 -12.71 15.07
N ILE A 728 18.67 -12.15 13.97
CA ILE A 728 18.27 -10.79 13.54
C ILE A 728 16.76 -10.67 13.26
N ARG A 729 16.11 -11.74 12.77
CA ARG A 729 14.67 -11.76 12.51
C ARG A 729 13.89 -11.71 13.82
N GLU A 730 14.27 -12.50 14.82
CA GLU A 730 13.67 -12.40 16.16
C GLU A 730 13.87 -11.01 16.79
N LEU A 731 15.07 -10.41 16.63
CA LEU A 731 15.39 -9.10 17.20
C LEU A 731 14.62 -7.97 16.53
N VAL A 732 14.48 -8.01 15.20
CA VAL A 732 13.66 -7.04 14.45
C VAL A 732 12.19 -7.26 14.72
N ASP A 733 11.63 -8.47 14.56
CA ASP A 733 10.21 -8.73 14.79
C ASP A 733 9.79 -8.34 16.24
N LYS A 734 10.65 -8.60 17.24
CA LYS A 734 10.45 -8.10 18.62
C LYS A 734 10.56 -6.57 18.71
N GLY A 735 11.51 -5.94 18.03
CA GLY A 735 11.63 -4.48 17.96
C GLY A 735 10.38 -3.82 17.38
N LEU A 736 9.81 -4.38 16.30
CA LEU A 736 8.60 -3.87 15.65
C LEU A 736 7.35 -4.06 16.54
N MET A 737 7.27 -5.17 17.30
CA MET A 737 6.27 -5.35 18.36
C MET A 737 6.37 -4.23 19.42
N LEU A 738 7.56 -3.99 19.98
CA LEU A 738 7.79 -2.97 21.01
C LEU A 738 7.48 -1.54 20.50
N VAL A 739 7.72 -1.26 19.22
CA VAL A 739 7.28 -0.02 18.55
C VAL A 739 5.76 0.11 18.56
N SER A 740 5.02 -0.95 18.24
CA SER A 740 3.55 -0.94 18.27
C SER A 740 2.98 -0.74 19.69
N GLU A 741 3.72 -1.18 20.71
CA GLU A 741 3.43 -0.94 22.12
C GLU A 741 3.88 0.44 22.65
N ASN A 742 4.46 1.29 21.79
CA ASN A 742 5.01 2.61 22.15
C ASN A 742 6.19 2.51 23.18
N LYS A 743 6.98 1.43 23.13
CA LYS A 743 8.18 1.19 23.97
C LYS A 743 9.46 1.41 23.15
N PHE A 744 9.71 2.66 22.79
CA PHE A 744 10.77 3.00 21.82
C PHE A 744 12.20 2.76 22.35
N GLU A 745 12.43 2.89 23.66
CA GLU A 745 13.69 2.51 24.32
C GLU A 745 13.96 1.00 24.21
N ASP A 746 13.02 0.15 24.62
CA ASP A 746 13.15 -1.31 24.54
C ASP A 746 13.32 -1.78 23.08
N ALA A 747 12.61 -1.12 22.15
CA ALA A 747 12.73 -1.35 20.73
C ALA A 747 14.13 -0.97 20.20
N TYR A 748 14.65 0.19 20.60
CA TYR A 748 16.00 0.63 20.25
C TYR A 748 17.05 -0.38 20.72
N GLU A 749 16.94 -0.93 21.94
CA GLU A 749 17.83 -2.02 22.38
C GLU A 749 17.77 -3.25 21.47
N CYS A 750 16.58 -3.63 20.99
CA CYS A 750 16.42 -4.79 20.10
C CYS A 750 17.05 -4.52 18.73
N PHE A 751 16.86 -3.33 18.16
CA PHE A 751 17.52 -2.93 16.91
C PHE A 751 19.03 -2.71 17.07
N GLN A 752 19.50 -2.21 18.22
CA GLN A 752 20.93 -2.12 18.51
C GLN A 752 21.58 -3.51 18.55
N LYS A 753 20.91 -4.50 19.17
CA LYS A 753 21.36 -5.90 19.17
C LYS A 753 21.35 -6.50 17.75
N ALA A 754 20.36 -6.17 16.93
CA ALA A 754 20.35 -6.54 15.50
C ALA A 754 21.52 -5.90 14.72
N SER A 755 21.82 -4.62 14.98
CA SER A 755 22.94 -3.89 14.35
C SER A 755 24.32 -4.39 14.79
N LEU A 756 24.43 -5.14 15.89
CA LEU A 756 25.66 -5.83 16.27
C LEU A 756 25.83 -7.18 15.54
N LEU A 757 24.75 -7.76 15.01
CA LEU A 757 24.82 -8.93 14.13
C LEU A 757 25.09 -8.53 12.68
N GLU A 758 24.45 -7.46 12.19
CA GLU A 758 24.63 -6.92 10.84
C GLU A 758 24.86 -5.39 10.87
N PRO A 759 26.12 -4.92 11.03
CA PRO A 759 26.44 -3.48 11.08
C PRO A 759 26.17 -2.71 9.77
N THR A 760 25.97 -3.42 8.65
CA THR A 760 25.62 -2.87 7.33
C THR A 760 24.11 -2.80 7.09
N ASN A 761 23.27 -3.28 8.01
CA ASN A 761 21.83 -3.39 7.79
C ASN A 761 21.14 -2.02 7.92
N ILE A 762 21.05 -1.30 6.79
CA ILE A 762 20.50 0.05 6.69
C ILE A 762 19.05 0.16 7.21
N MET A 763 18.23 -0.89 7.06
CA MET A 763 16.87 -0.93 7.63
C MET A 763 16.91 -0.87 9.16
N VAL A 764 17.79 -1.65 9.79
CA VAL A 764 17.95 -1.66 11.26
C VAL A 764 18.46 -0.30 11.75
N LEU A 765 19.44 0.31 11.07
CA LEU A 765 19.99 1.63 11.42
C LEU A 765 18.94 2.75 11.26
N ASN A 766 18.12 2.69 10.22
CA ASN A 766 16.99 3.60 10.02
C ASN A 766 15.94 3.45 11.14
N ASN A 767 15.61 2.21 11.51
CA ASN A 767 14.71 1.91 12.63
C ASN A 767 15.26 2.41 13.97
N MET A 768 16.56 2.27 14.22
CA MET A 768 17.22 2.87 15.40
C MET A 768 17.06 4.40 15.43
N ALA A 769 17.25 5.08 14.29
CA ALA A 769 17.07 6.54 14.21
C ALA A 769 15.61 6.96 14.44
N VAL A 770 14.63 6.19 13.97
CA VAL A 770 13.20 6.42 14.25
C VAL A 770 12.90 6.27 15.76
N CYS A 771 13.43 5.24 16.44
CA CYS A 771 13.31 5.15 17.90
C CYS A 771 13.97 6.33 18.63
N LEU A 772 15.16 6.77 18.18
CA LEU A 772 15.83 7.94 18.77
C LEU A 772 14.99 9.22 18.59
N LEU A 773 14.31 9.40 17.45
CA LEU A 773 13.36 10.50 17.27
C LEU A 773 12.18 10.42 18.26
N TYR A 774 11.51 9.26 18.35
CA TYR A 774 10.34 9.09 19.24
C TYR A 774 10.68 9.19 20.74
N THR A 775 11.93 8.91 21.13
CA THR A 775 12.45 9.14 22.49
C THR A 775 12.98 10.57 22.71
N GLY A 776 12.79 11.47 21.76
CA GLY A 776 13.19 12.88 21.84
C GLY A 776 14.68 13.16 21.57
N LYS A 777 15.46 12.13 21.25
CA LYS A 777 16.93 12.18 21.05
C LYS A 777 17.29 12.57 19.62
N LEU A 778 16.71 13.68 19.13
CA LEU A 778 16.85 14.16 17.74
C LEU A 778 18.32 14.31 17.31
N LYS A 779 19.20 14.79 18.20
CA LYS A 779 20.65 14.93 17.92
C LYS A 779 21.34 13.59 17.71
N ASP A 780 20.95 12.57 18.45
CA ASP A 780 21.53 11.23 18.33
C ASP A 780 21.00 10.52 17.08
N ALA A 781 19.73 10.70 16.73
CA ALA A 781 19.14 10.23 15.48
C ALA A 781 19.85 10.82 14.26
N LEU A 782 20.06 12.15 14.27
CA LEU A 782 20.82 12.85 13.22
C LEU A 782 22.28 12.39 13.15
N LYS A 783 22.95 12.24 14.30
CA LYS A 783 24.33 11.75 14.36
C LYS A 783 24.46 10.34 13.78
N LEU A 784 23.52 9.44 14.12
CA LEU A 784 23.49 8.06 13.63
C LEU A 784 23.36 8.03 12.10
N LEU A 785 22.32 8.64 11.53
CA LEU A 785 22.12 8.61 10.07
C LEU A 785 23.25 9.34 9.32
N SER A 786 23.76 10.45 9.85
CA SER A 786 24.89 11.17 9.25
C SER A 786 26.17 10.31 9.26
N SER A 787 26.43 9.54 10.33
CA SER A 787 27.60 8.66 10.39
C SER A 787 27.45 7.41 9.52
N THR A 788 26.25 6.85 9.40
CA THR A 788 25.95 5.79 8.42
C THR A 788 26.18 6.27 6.98
N ILE A 789 25.65 7.44 6.63
CA ILE A 789 25.84 8.06 5.31
C ILE A 789 27.32 8.33 5.02
N SER A 790 28.04 8.92 5.97
CA SER A 790 29.46 9.24 5.81
C SER A 790 30.39 8.01 5.72
N SER A 791 30.00 6.89 6.32
CA SER A 791 30.83 5.67 6.37
C SER A 791 30.54 4.67 5.26
N GLN A 792 29.30 4.61 4.75
CA GLN A 792 28.89 3.67 3.70
C GLN A 792 28.00 4.35 2.64
N PRO A 793 28.46 5.40 1.92
CA PRO A 793 27.60 6.21 1.06
C PRO A 793 26.81 5.41 0.02
N SER A 794 27.47 4.47 -0.67
CA SER A 794 26.85 3.63 -1.71
C SER A 794 25.69 2.78 -1.19
N LEU A 795 25.82 2.20 0.01
CA LEU A 795 24.78 1.37 0.61
C LEU A 795 23.66 2.18 1.27
N SER A 796 23.98 3.36 1.82
CA SER A 796 23.11 4.07 2.77
C SER A 796 22.38 5.30 2.20
N LEU A 797 22.80 5.82 1.05
CA LEU A 797 22.09 6.88 0.31
C LEU A 797 20.81 6.34 -0.36
N GLN A 798 19.94 5.71 0.44
CA GLN A 798 18.64 5.15 0.03
C GLN A 798 17.52 6.16 0.30
N GLU A 799 16.50 6.17 -0.54
CA GLU A 799 15.40 7.15 -0.48
C GLU A 799 14.66 7.20 0.88
N PRO A 800 14.36 6.07 1.57
CA PRO A 800 13.73 6.13 2.89
C PRO A 800 14.64 6.71 3.99
N VAL A 801 15.95 6.46 3.91
CA VAL A 801 16.95 7.01 4.85
C VAL A 801 17.09 8.51 4.62
N LEU A 802 17.17 8.92 3.36
CA LEU A 802 17.33 10.32 2.96
C LEU A 802 16.06 11.13 3.25
N LEU A 803 14.86 10.56 3.05
CA LEU A 803 13.59 11.14 3.47
C LEU A 803 13.54 11.33 5.00
N ASN A 804 13.98 10.32 5.77
CA ASN A 804 14.01 10.40 7.22
C ASN A 804 15.00 11.45 7.71
N ILE A 805 16.28 11.44 7.30
CA ILE A 805 17.25 12.44 7.75
C ILE A 805 16.88 13.87 7.31
N CYS A 806 16.31 14.06 6.11
CA CYS A 806 15.82 15.36 5.67
C CYS A 806 14.62 15.85 6.49
N THR A 807 13.80 14.93 7.02
CA THR A 807 12.74 15.24 7.98
C THR A 807 13.31 15.54 9.38
N LEU A 808 14.35 14.83 9.83
CA LEU A 808 15.04 15.15 11.08
C LEU A 808 15.71 16.53 11.03
N PHE A 809 16.28 16.92 9.88
CA PHE A 809 16.79 18.28 9.67
C PHE A 809 15.67 19.30 9.86
N GLU A 810 14.54 19.16 9.15
CA GLU A 810 13.37 20.06 9.26
C GLU A 810 12.84 20.22 10.70
N LEU A 811 12.93 19.17 11.52
CA LEU A 811 12.56 19.21 12.94
C LEU A 811 13.61 19.88 13.84
N GLY A 812 14.87 19.96 13.41
CA GLY A 812 15.96 20.61 14.14
C GLY A 812 16.05 22.11 13.87
N SER A 813 16.12 22.49 12.59
CA SER A 813 15.92 23.84 12.05
C SER A 813 15.96 23.80 10.51
N SER A 814 15.80 24.92 9.81
CA SER A 814 15.87 24.96 8.32
C SER A 814 17.30 24.78 7.77
N HIS A 815 17.93 23.63 8.00
CA HIS A 815 19.28 23.26 7.57
C HIS A 815 19.37 22.95 6.07
N MET A 816 19.09 23.92 5.22
CA MET A 816 19.17 23.79 3.75
C MET A 816 20.54 23.25 3.30
N THR A 817 21.63 23.79 3.88
CA THR A 817 23.01 23.39 3.57
C THR A 817 23.32 21.90 3.84
N GLN A 818 22.62 21.26 4.78
CA GLN A 818 22.79 19.83 5.06
C GLN A 818 22.05 18.96 4.04
N LYS A 819 20.90 19.42 3.53
CA LYS A 819 20.22 18.77 2.38
C LYS A 819 21.02 18.95 1.08
N GLU A 820 21.66 20.10 0.91
CA GLU A 820 22.55 20.41 -0.21
C GLU A 820 23.81 19.53 -0.21
N ASP A 821 24.41 19.25 0.95
CA ASP A 821 25.51 18.28 1.06
C ASP A 821 25.06 16.85 0.71
N LEU A 822 23.88 16.41 1.19
CA LEU A 822 23.32 15.11 0.79
C LEU A 822 23.08 15.02 -0.73
N LEU A 823 22.66 16.10 -1.39
CA LEU A 823 22.57 16.13 -2.86
C LEU A 823 23.95 15.95 -3.52
N ARG A 824 25.00 16.59 -3.00
CA ARG A 824 26.38 16.41 -3.49
C ARG A 824 26.88 14.97 -3.30
N GLN A 825 26.51 14.33 -2.19
CA GLN A 825 26.82 12.91 -1.96
C GLN A 825 26.05 11.99 -2.91
N VAL A 826 24.74 12.20 -3.11
CA VAL A 826 23.93 11.47 -4.11
C VAL A 826 24.51 11.65 -5.52
N ALA A 827 24.86 12.88 -5.90
CA ALA A 827 25.45 13.22 -7.20
C ALA A 827 26.77 12.49 -7.48
N LYS A 828 27.53 12.16 -6.42
CA LYS A 828 28.82 11.45 -6.48
C LYS A 828 28.71 9.92 -6.42
N TYR A 829 27.68 9.37 -5.75
CA TYR A 829 27.65 7.95 -5.38
C TYR A 829 26.46 7.13 -5.93
N ARG A 830 25.43 7.75 -6.52
CA ARG A 830 24.26 7.06 -7.10
C ARG A 830 24.14 7.29 -8.61
N GLY A 831 23.59 6.33 -9.35
CA GLY A 831 23.29 6.46 -10.79
C GLY A 831 22.19 7.48 -11.11
N ASP A 832 21.72 7.51 -12.36
CA ASP A 832 20.67 8.45 -12.81
C ASP A 832 19.25 8.13 -12.27
N SER A 833 19.06 6.95 -11.68
CA SER A 833 17.74 6.42 -11.31
C SER A 833 17.11 7.12 -10.10
N PHE A 834 17.93 7.70 -9.23
CA PHE A 834 17.57 8.21 -7.91
C PHE A 834 16.45 9.27 -7.90
N ASN A 835 15.46 9.10 -7.02
CA ASN A 835 14.37 10.07 -6.85
C ASN A 835 14.74 11.23 -5.92
N VAL A 836 15.11 12.37 -6.51
CA VAL A 836 15.48 13.59 -5.77
C VAL A 836 14.39 14.14 -4.83
N ALA A 837 13.13 13.75 -4.98
CA ALA A 837 12.03 14.23 -4.13
C ALA A 837 12.23 13.89 -2.64
N CYS A 838 12.93 12.79 -2.31
CA CYS A 838 13.17 12.40 -0.93
C CYS A 838 14.04 13.41 -0.14
N LEU A 839 14.84 14.23 -0.85
CA LEU A 839 15.71 15.24 -0.23
C LEU A 839 14.93 16.47 0.29
N LYS A 840 13.65 16.62 -0.10
CA LYS A 840 12.78 17.76 0.25
C LYS A 840 13.46 19.12 0.03
N LEU A 841 14.18 19.28 -1.08
CA LEU A 841 14.82 20.54 -1.45
C LEU A 841 13.80 21.45 -2.14
N SER A 842 13.57 22.65 -1.62
CA SER A 842 12.68 23.63 -2.25
C SER A 842 13.37 24.30 -3.43
N THR A 843 13.11 23.80 -4.64
CA THR A 843 13.52 24.45 -5.88
C THR A 843 12.82 25.80 -6.03
N LYS A 844 13.56 26.82 -6.47
CA LYS A 844 12.94 28.05 -6.95
C LYS A 844 12.32 27.76 -8.30
N LEU A 845 10.99 27.75 -8.38
CA LEU A 845 10.27 27.85 -9.64
C LEU A 845 10.73 29.13 -10.34
N THR A 846 11.48 28.95 -11.42
CA THR A 846 11.71 29.99 -12.42
C THR A 846 10.51 29.91 -13.37
N ASN A 847 9.77 31.02 -13.46
CA ASN A 847 8.66 31.17 -14.41
C ASN A 847 9.18 31.19 -15.85
#